data_AF-A0A379E2J0-F1
#
_entry.id   AF-A0A379E2J0-F1
#
_cell.length_a   1.000
_cell.length_b   1.000
_cell.length_c   1.000
_cell.angle_alpha   90.00
_cell.angle_beta   90.00
_cell.angle_gamma   90.00
#
_symmetry.space_group_name_H-M   'P 1'
#
loop_
_entity.id
_entity.type
_entity.pdbx_description
1 polymer ?
#
loop_
_entity_poly.entity_id
_entity_poly.type
_entity_poly.pdbx_seq_one_letter_code
_entity_poly.pdbx_strand_id
1 'polypeptide(L)'
;MPKKTYKEIELPQSIVEESRSPYGLHTYISLFSSAGIGCYGFKEENFYCLATVELLERRLKIQKYNQKCAYDSGYICGDMTEQATQDKVFSELRLWQKNFNVKDLDVLVATPPCQGMSVANHKKKDELKRNSLVVESIKMTKQIQPKFFIFENVRAFLTSICTDIDGEDKTIRSAIELNLGGSYNILYKVVNFKDYGNPSSRTRTLVIGVRKDIREITPYDVFPDKQPEKTLRDVIGELPSLKTMGEISPTDIYHNFRKYAPKMEAWISEIKEGQSAFDNTDINRIPHTIKNGVVVYNARKNGDKYTRQCWDKVAPCIHTRNDIMASQNTVHPVDNRVFSIREVMLMMSVPHSFQWSDIPFDTLNTLSIKEKEAFLKKEEMNIRQNLGEAVPTVIFRQIAHKIRRVLCAPVIAEQDIKKLIEQRKLAEQKNLVDFIKKSTGKKFFELSKIAELANANRDDNAAYYTRQDICFSVVKNLPDFKGAAELNILEPSVGVGNFIPMLIKKYEDLPSVNIDVVDIDNRSIETLQNLLNHVTIPENVHINYICADFLLHIFSKKYDVVVGNPPYKKLTKEKNLLASYKSDIYNTDTNNIFAFFIEKAMLLGSVVALIVPKSLINAPEFNKTRLLMAKKKISHIIDFGEKGFKNVKIETIAFVLETAKKPENTIVESYITERIDVQKQAYLTDDNFPCWIIYRNQEFDNVANKLEFDVFKAYRDRVITKAITSSHGQIRVLKSRNIGNNEIVNIPDYDSYIDDIDGLDVGKFLNHTDCVLLPNLTYNPRACFLPKDCIADGSVAILTLIDKNDKVTKQDLSFYSTEQFTKFYAVARNLGTRSLNIDNNSVFFFGKLK
;
A
#
# COMPACT_ATOMS: atom_id res chain seq x y z
N MET A 1 40.89 -22.91 -14.63
CA MET A 1 40.66 -22.12 -13.40
C MET A 1 40.02 -23.01 -12.35
N PRO A 2 40.51 -23.04 -11.11
CA PRO A 2 40.06 -24.03 -10.14
C PRO A 2 38.64 -23.73 -9.65
N LYS A 3 37.80 -24.77 -9.60
CA LYS A 3 36.51 -24.76 -8.90
C LYS A 3 36.77 -24.39 -7.44
N LYS A 4 36.36 -23.19 -7.02
CA LYS A 4 36.22 -22.89 -5.59
C LYS A 4 35.11 -23.79 -5.05
N THR A 5 35.51 -24.88 -4.40
CA THR A 5 34.68 -25.65 -3.47
C THR A 5 34.25 -24.71 -2.35
N TYR A 6 33.00 -24.24 -2.41
CA TYR A 6 32.34 -23.71 -1.22
C TYR A 6 32.27 -24.88 -0.23
N LYS A 7 32.83 -24.69 0.98
CA LYS A 7 32.63 -25.62 2.11
C LYS A 7 31.14 -25.98 2.16
N GLU A 8 30.82 -27.26 2.21
CA GLU A 8 29.46 -27.72 2.52
C GLU A 8 29.04 -27.03 3.82
N ILE A 9 28.10 -26.09 3.70
CA ILE A 9 27.51 -25.42 4.83
C ILE A 9 26.66 -26.48 5.53
N GLU A 10 27.04 -26.91 6.72
CA GLU A 10 26.18 -27.72 7.58
C GLU A 10 24.89 -26.92 7.83
N LEU A 11 23.79 -27.35 7.22
CA LEU A 11 22.50 -26.70 7.33
C LEU A 11 21.87 -27.15 8.67
N PRO A 12 21.43 -26.24 9.55
CA PRO A 12 20.69 -26.63 10.75
C PRO A 12 19.48 -27.47 10.36
N GLN A 13 19.38 -28.69 10.89
CA GLN A 13 18.38 -29.67 10.47
C GLN A 13 16.94 -29.13 10.60
N SER A 14 16.66 -28.33 11.62
CA SER A 14 15.36 -27.67 11.82
C SER A 14 14.99 -26.71 10.68
N ILE A 15 15.95 -25.96 10.13
CA ILE A 15 15.71 -25.05 8.99
C ILE A 15 15.39 -25.86 7.74
N VAL A 16 16.09 -26.97 7.53
CA VAL A 16 15.83 -27.87 6.39
C VAL A 16 14.44 -28.50 6.51
N GLU A 17 14.06 -28.98 7.68
CA GLU A 17 12.73 -29.54 7.95
C GLU A 17 11.62 -28.50 7.72
N GLU A 18 11.75 -27.30 8.26
CA GLU A 18 10.74 -26.24 8.10
C GLU A 18 10.67 -25.70 6.67
N SER A 19 11.81 -25.63 5.96
CA SER A 19 11.85 -25.27 4.52
C SER A 19 11.09 -26.25 3.61
N ARG A 20 10.93 -27.50 4.07
CA ARG A 20 10.16 -28.54 3.38
C ARG A 20 8.70 -28.61 3.85
N SER A 21 8.34 -27.84 4.88
CA SER A 21 6.97 -27.80 5.38
C SER A 21 6.04 -27.11 4.35
N PRO A 22 4.72 -27.39 4.39
CA PRO A 22 3.76 -26.71 3.53
C PRO A 22 3.70 -25.18 3.74
N TYR A 23 4.13 -24.70 4.91
CA TYR A 23 4.14 -23.28 5.26
C TYR A 23 5.44 -22.58 4.85
N GLY A 24 6.51 -23.34 4.63
CA GLY A 24 7.84 -22.83 4.31
C GLY A 24 8.49 -22.05 5.48
N LEU A 25 9.68 -21.52 5.22
CA LEU A 25 10.38 -20.64 6.16
C LEU A 25 9.78 -19.23 6.14
N HIS A 26 9.68 -18.63 7.31
CA HIS A 26 9.33 -17.22 7.48
C HIS A 26 10.61 -16.40 7.64
N THR A 27 10.86 -15.46 6.75
CA THR A 27 12.19 -14.84 6.61
C THR A 27 12.14 -13.33 6.71
N TYR A 28 13.18 -12.72 7.29
CA TYR A 28 13.30 -11.27 7.33
C TYR A 28 14.73 -10.76 7.19
N ILE A 29 14.85 -9.52 6.70
CA ILE A 29 16.09 -8.73 6.69
C ILE A 29 15.88 -7.48 7.55
N SER A 30 16.90 -7.11 8.32
CA SER A 30 16.87 -5.97 9.24
C SER A 30 17.96 -4.98 8.91
N LEU A 31 17.59 -3.79 8.43
CA LEU A 31 18.48 -2.68 8.14
C LEU A 31 18.51 -1.71 9.33
N PHE A 32 19.69 -1.20 9.67
CA PHE A 32 19.90 -0.27 10.80
C PHE A 32 19.47 -0.88 12.15
N SER A 33 19.89 -2.12 12.35
CA SER A 33 19.27 -3.06 13.29
C SER A 33 19.56 -2.83 14.79
N SER A 34 20.43 -1.88 15.14
CA SER A 34 20.81 -1.58 16.53
C SER A 34 21.30 -2.84 17.26
N ALA A 35 20.99 -3.04 18.55
CA ALA A 35 21.26 -4.31 19.24
C ALA A 35 20.25 -5.43 18.93
N GLY A 36 19.27 -5.21 18.04
CA GLY A 36 18.27 -6.21 17.66
C GLY A 36 17.11 -6.39 18.65
N ILE A 37 16.92 -5.49 19.62
CA ILE A 37 15.86 -5.56 20.65
C ILE A 37 14.45 -5.68 20.02
N GLY A 38 14.11 -4.78 19.09
CA GLY A 38 12.82 -4.86 18.40
C GLY A 38 12.71 -6.14 17.55
N CYS A 39 13.78 -6.48 16.82
CA CYS A 39 13.82 -7.66 15.97
C CYS A 39 13.72 -8.98 16.74
N TYR A 40 13.99 -8.98 18.03
CA TYR A 40 13.78 -10.14 18.88
C TYR A 40 12.31 -10.61 18.85
N GLY A 41 11.35 -9.69 18.61
CA GLY A 41 9.94 -10.06 18.43
C GLY A 41 9.69 -10.91 17.19
N PHE A 42 10.46 -10.73 16.11
CA PHE A 42 10.40 -11.63 14.95
C PHE A 42 10.92 -13.03 15.30
N LYS A 43 11.98 -13.10 16.12
CA LYS A 43 12.50 -14.38 16.61
C LYS A 43 11.49 -15.11 17.50
N GLU A 44 10.80 -14.40 18.40
CA GLU A 44 9.73 -14.99 19.22
C GLU A 44 8.57 -15.56 18.38
N GLU A 45 8.34 -15.01 17.19
CA GLU A 45 7.33 -15.49 16.24
C GLU A 45 7.89 -16.45 15.17
N ASN A 46 9.08 -17.02 15.41
CA ASN A 46 9.75 -18.01 14.54
C ASN A 46 10.09 -17.51 13.12
N PHE A 47 10.50 -16.25 12.99
CA PHE A 47 11.11 -15.75 11.76
C PHE A 47 12.64 -15.92 11.78
N TYR A 48 13.20 -16.28 10.63
CA TYR A 48 14.62 -16.40 10.39
C TYR A 48 15.21 -15.09 9.84
N CYS A 49 16.18 -14.51 10.56
CA CYS A 49 16.89 -13.35 10.07
C CYS A 49 17.94 -13.79 9.04
N LEU A 50 17.72 -13.44 7.77
CA LEU A 50 18.65 -13.76 6.69
C LEU A 50 19.90 -12.88 6.79
N ALA A 51 19.68 -11.58 6.95
CA ALA A 51 20.73 -10.59 7.08
C ALA A 51 20.32 -9.48 8.04
N THR A 52 21.29 -8.99 8.81
CA THR A 52 21.14 -7.87 9.72
C THR A 52 22.29 -6.90 9.50
N VAL A 53 21.98 -5.63 9.26
CA VAL A 53 22.99 -4.59 9.00
C VAL A 53 23.03 -3.61 10.15
N GLU A 54 24.22 -3.37 10.67
CA GLU A 54 24.48 -2.41 11.74
C GLU A 54 25.92 -1.91 11.63
N LEU A 55 26.10 -0.60 11.81
CA LEU A 55 27.41 0.05 11.65
C LEU A 55 28.34 -0.26 12.82
N LEU A 56 27.79 -0.39 14.04
CA LEU A 56 28.57 -0.57 15.26
C LEU A 56 28.71 -2.05 15.63
N GLU A 57 29.92 -2.58 15.49
CA GLU A 57 30.24 -3.99 15.79
C GLU A 57 29.82 -4.43 17.20
N ARG A 58 29.97 -3.56 18.21
CA ARG A 58 29.55 -3.83 19.59
C ARG A 58 28.05 -4.14 19.74
N ARG A 59 27.21 -3.64 18.83
CA ARG A 59 25.76 -3.91 18.80
C ARG A 59 25.48 -5.22 18.08
N LEU A 60 26.22 -5.54 17.02
CA LEU A 60 26.17 -6.86 16.38
C LEU A 60 26.58 -7.98 17.34
N LYS A 61 27.55 -7.75 18.24
CA LYS A 61 27.91 -8.72 19.30
C LYS A 61 26.70 -9.11 20.15
N ILE A 62 25.88 -8.14 20.56
CA ILE A 62 24.62 -8.39 21.28
C ILE A 62 23.67 -9.24 20.44
N GLN A 63 23.54 -8.96 19.14
CA GLN A 63 22.71 -9.77 18.25
C GLN A 63 23.22 -11.22 18.14
N LYS A 64 24.54 -11.44 18.15
CA LYS A 64 25.16 -12.77 18.14
C LYS A 64 24.88 -13.55 19.42
N TYR A 65 24.93 -12.90 20.60
CA TYR A 65 24.55 -13.53 21.87
C TYR A 65 23.10 -14.02 21.86
N ASN A 66 22.24 -13.35 21.10
CA ASN A 66 20.85 -13.71 20.90
C ASN A 66 20.62 -14.62 19.69
N GLN A 67 21.66 -15.09 18.99
CA GLN A 67 21.56 -15.94 17.79
C GLN A 67 20.48 -15.42 16.82
N LYS A 68 20.57 -14.12 16.46
CA LYS A 68 19.57 -13.46 15.62
C LYS A 68 19.58 -14.01 14.19
N CYS A 69 20.75 -14.12 13.57
CA CYS A 69 20.95 -14.75 12.26
C CYS A 69 21.44 -16.19 12.44
N ALA A 70 20.99 -17.08 11.54
CA ALA A 70 21.41 -18.48 11.54
C ALA A 70 22.88 -18.65 11.11
N TYR A 71 23.38 -17.76 10.24
CA TYR A 71 24.75 -17.77 9.74
C TYR A 71 25.52 -16.55 10.20
N ASP A 72 26.83 -16.73 10.46
CA ASP A 72 27.70 -15.62 10.86
C ASP A 72 27.82 -14.56 9.74
N SER A 73 27.74 -14.99 8.48
CA SER A 73 27.73 -14.11 7.30
C SER A 73 26.50 -13.20 7.22
N GLY A 74 25.42 -13.56 7.90
CA GLY A 74 24.23 -12.73 8.06
C GLY A 74 24.43 -11.49 8.94
N TYR A 75 25.47 -11.46 9.78
CA TYR A 75 25.82 -10.30 10.62
C TYR A 75 26.73 -9.34 9.87
N ILE A 76 26.14 -8.35 9.21
CA ILE A 76 26.85 -7.44 8.31
C ILE A 76 27.19 -6.15 9.07
N CYS A 77 28.47 -6.01 9.43
CA CYS A 77 29.01 -4.74 9.95
C CYS A 77 29.43 -3.85 8.78
N GLY A 78 28.70 -2.76 8.52
CA GLY A 78 29.02 -1.87 7.41
C GLY A 78 28.05 -0.70 7.25
N ASP A 79 28.47 0.29 6.44
CA ASP A 79 27.63 1.42 6.05
C ASP A 79 26.69 1.00 4.91
N MET A 80 25.38 1.21 5.08
CA MET A 80 24.35 0.87 4.10
C MET A 80 24.43 1.73 2.83
N THR A 81 25.15 2.87 2.85
CA THR A 81 25.40 3.65 1.64
C THR A 81 26.45 3.02 0.72
N GLU A 82 27.22 2.04 1.20
CA GLU A 82 28.26 1.38 0.41
C GLU A 82 27.71 0.17 -0.34
N GLN A 83 28.02 0.08 -1.64
CA GLN A 83 27.63 -1.06 -2.49
C GLN A 83 28.11 -2.39 -1.92
N ALA A 84 29.32 -2.44 -1.34
CA ALA A 84 29.86 -3.66 -0.73
C ALA A 84 29.01 -4.18 0.44
N THR A 85 28.34 -3.29 1.19
CA THR A 85 27.40 -3.68 2.25
C THR A 85 26.11 -4.22 1.65
N GLN A 86 25.57 -3.55 0.63
CA GLN A 86 24.36 -3.98 -0.09
C GLN A 86 24.55 -5.35 -0.75
N ASP A 87 25.71 -5.57 -1.39
CA ASP A 87 26.07 -6.83 -2.04
C ASP A 87 26.11 -8.01 -1.07
N LYS A 88 26.54 -7.79 0.19
CA LYS A 88 26.50 -8.82 1.23
C LYS A 88 25.06 -9.20 1.58
N VAL A 89 24.15 -8.23 1.68
CA VAL A 89 22.71 -8.49 1.92
C VAL A 89 22.12 -9.32 0.78
N PHE A 90 22.41 -8.96 -0.48
CA PHE A 90 21.95 -9.74 -1.64
C PHE A 90 22.60 -11.12 -1.72
N SER A 91 23.85 -11.26 -1.29
CA SER A 91 24.54 -12.55 -1.26
C SER A 91 23.88 -13.51 -0.26
N GLU A 92 23.51 -13.03 0.92
CA GLU A 92 22.72 -13.79 1.88
C GLU A 92 21.34 -14.16 1.32
N LEU A 93 20.59 -13.20 0.78
CA LEU A 93 19.29 -13.50 0.17
C LEU A 93 19.40 -14.61 -0.88
N ARG A 94 20.37 -14.53 -1.79
CA ARG A 94 20.61 -15.56 -2.83
C ARG A 94 21.02 -16.91 -2.25
N LEU A 95 21.81 -16.93 -1.19
CA LEU A 95 22.19 -18.16 -0.49
C LEU A 95 20.96 -18.88 0.03
N TRP A 96 20.04 -18.15 0.67
CA TRP A 96 18.81 -18.74 1.19
C TRP A 96 17.83 -19.15 0.09
N GLN A 97 17.71 -18.35 -0.98
CA GLN A 97 16.90 -18.70 -2.14
C GLN A 97 17.36 -20.01 -2.78
N LYS A 98 18.69 -20.19 -2.92
CA LYS A 98 19.27 -21.38 -3.52
C LYS A 98 19.13 -22.63 -2.66
N ASN A 99 19.35 -22.51 -1.35
CA ASN A 99 19.52 -23.68 -0.48
C ASN A 99 18.25 -24.07 0.31
N PHE A 100 17.29 -23.15 0.47
CA PHE A 100 16.13 -23.35 1.37
C PHE A 100 14.77 -23.08 0.72
N ASN A 101 14.71 -23.03 -0.62
CA ASN A 101 13.47 -22.80 -1.38
C ASN A 101 12.72 -21.50 -0.95
N VAL A 102 13.46 -20.53 -0.41
CA VAL A 102 12.95 -19.18 -0.17
C VAL A 102 12.76 -18.54 -1.54
N LYS A 103 11.52 -18.24 -1.95
CA LYS A 103 11.28 -17.60 -3.25
C LYS A 103 11.50 -16.10 -3.16
N ASP A 104 10.74 -15.49 -2.27
CA ASP A 104 10.77 -14.06 -1.96
C ASP A 104 11.05 -13.86 -0.48
N LEU A 105 11.65 -12.73 -0.12
CA LEU A 105 11.77 -12.30 1.27
C LEU A 105 10.38 -11.99 1.83
N ASP A 106 10.04 -12.50 3.01
CA ASP A 106 8.74 -12.15 3.61
C ASP A 106 8.73 -10.73 4.16
N VAL A 107 9.72 -10.34 4.95
CA VAL A 107 9.72 -9.03 5.62
C VAL A 107 11.05 -8.29 5.50
N LEU A 108 11.01 -7.01 5.12
CA LEU A 108 12.13 -6.08 5.29
C LEU A 108 11.79 -5.07 6.39
N VAL A 109 12.64 -4.98 7.40
CA VAL A 109 12.53 -3.99 8.49
C VAL A 109 13.65 -2.98 8.35
N ALA A 110 13.33 -1.69 8.39
CA ALA A 110 14.34 -0.63 8.43
C ALA A 110 14.02 0.41 9.52
N THR A 111 15.03 0.71 10.33
CA THR A 111 14.99 1.74 11.38
C THR A 111 16.09 2.79 11.16
N PRO A 112 16.09 3.49 10.00
CA PRO A 112 17.19 4.39 9.63
C PRO A 112 17.36 5.52 10.66
N PRO A 113 18.60 5.80 11.10
CA PRO A 113 18.84 6.77 12.17
C PRO A 113 18.47 8.18 11.74
N CYS A 114 17.88 8.93 12.66
CA CYS A 114 17.21 10.21 12.39
C CYS A 114 17.95 11.41 13.02
N GLN A 115 19.28 11.48 12.85
CA GLN A 115 20.12 12.47 13.56
C GLN A 115 19.84 13.94 13.19
N GLY A 116 19.08 14.20 12.11
CA GLY A 116 18.65 15.54 11.67
C GLY A 116 17.24 15.97 12.12
N MET A 117 16.30 15.04 12.34
CA MET A 117 14.85 15.36 12.40
C MET A 117 14.25 15.31 13.82
N SER A 118 15.10 15.23 14.86
CA SER A 118 14.63 15.31 16.25
C SER A 118 14.43 16.76 16.67
N VAL A 119 13.36 17.02 17.44
CA VAL A 119 13.00 18.35 17.97
C VAL A 119 14.18 19.04 18.69
N ALA A 120 15.08 18.26 19.27
CA ALA A 120 16.27 18.74 19.99
C ALA A 120 17.42 19.23 19.08
N ASN A 121 17.42 18.91 17.78
CA ASN A 121 18.56 19.13 16.86
C ASN A 121 18.26 19.93 15.58
N HIS A 122 17.11 20.63 15.49
CA HIS A 122 16.62 21.42 14.33
C HIS A 122 17.54 22.57 13.81
N LYS A 123 18.84 22.61 14.16
CA LYS A 123 19.75 23.72 13.79
C LYS A 123 21.10 23.27 13.22
N LYS A 124 21.17 22.27 12.33
CA LYS A 124 22.42 21.93 11.63
C LYS A 124 22.22 21.89 10.10
N LYS A 125 23.13 22.55 9.37
CA LYS A 125 23.12 22.83 7.92
C LYS A 125 23.21 21.61 6.97
N ASP A 126 22.98 20.37 7.43
CA ASP A 126 23.34 19.14 6.69
C ASP A 126 22.23 18.05 6.76
N GLU A 127 20.96 18.48 6.66
CA GLU A 127 19.79 17.58 6.79
C GLU A 127 19.62 16.65 5.58
N LEU A 128 19.94 17.12 4.36
CA LEU A 128 19.83 16.32 3.13
C LEU A 128 20.75 15.09 3.14
N LYS A 129 22.01 15.26 3.57
CA LYS A 129 22.97 14.15 3.70
C LYS A 129 22.53 13.11 4.73
N ARG A 130 21.77 13.50 5.76
CA ARG A 130 21.30 12.61 6.84
C ARG A 130 20.05 11.81 6.49
N ASN A 131 19.23 12.31 5.57
CA ASN A 131 18.05 11.61 5.09
C ASN A 131 18.37 10.57 4.00
N SER A 132 19.63 10.52 3.55
CA SER A 132 20.14 9.52 2.60
C SER A 132 19.87 8.07 3.02
N LEU A 133 19.94 7.74 4.31
CA LEU A 133 19.73 6.37 4.79
C LEU A 133 18.27 5.89 4.63
N VAL A 134 17.33 6.83 4.61
CA VAL A 134 15.93 6.53 4.28
C VAL A 134 15.82 6.17 2.81
N VAL A 135 16.53 6.90 1.94
CA VAL A 135 16.60 6.64 0.49
C VAL A 135 17.25 5.28 0.22
N GLU A 136 18.30 4.91 0.96
CA GLU A 136 18.88 3.56 0.87
C GLU A 136 17.86 2.48 1.30
N SER A 137 17.03 2.74 2.31
CA SER A 137 15.94 1.82 2.70
C SER A 137 14.92 1.64 1.56
N ILE A 138 14.58 2.73 0.85
CA ILE A 138 13.69 2.71 -0.31
C ILE A 138 14.33 1.91 -1.46
N LYS A 139 15.60 2.17 -1.79
CA LYS A 139 16.35 1.44 -2.82
C LYS A 139 16.40 -0.06 -2.54
N MET A 140 16.77 -0.44 -1.32
CA MET A 140 16.84 -1.84 -0.91
C MET A 140 15.47 -2.51 -1.00
N THR A 141 14.39 -1.83 -0.57
CA THR A 141 13.03 -2.37 -0.68
C THR A 141 12.60 -2.55 -2.14
N LYS A 142 12.89 -1.56 -3.01
CA LYS A 142 12.57 -1.59 -4.44
C LYS A 142 13.32 -2.70 -5.19
N GLN A 143 14.54 -3.02 -4.77
CA GLN A 143 15.36 -4.06 -5.39
C GLN A 143 15.06 -5.46 -4.83
N ILE A 144 14.84 -5.59 -3.51
CA ILE A 144 14.55 -6.88 -2.86
C ILE A 144 13.11 -7.33 -3.10
N GLN A 145 12.17 -6.39 -3.22
CA GLN A 145 10.74 -6.65 -3.40
C GLN A 145 10.14 -7.60 -2.34
N PRO A 146 10.31 -7.33 -1.03
CA PRO A 146 9.76 -8.19 0.02
C PRO A 146 8.23 -8.25 -0.01
N LYS A 147 7.60 -9.30 0.52
CA LYS A 147 6.12 -9.34 0.64
C LYS A 147 5.59 -8.21 1.53
N PHE A 148 6.33 -7.90 2.59
CA PHE A 148 6.04 -6.84 3.55
C PHE A 148 7.28 -5.97 3.79
N PHE A 149 7.09 -4.67 3.98
CA PHE A 149 8.13 -3.82 4.55
C PHE A 149 7.60 -3.02 5.74
N ILE A 150 8.49 -2.74 6.68
CA ILE A 150 8.21 -1.97 7.89
C ILE A 150 9.31 -0.93 8.06
N PHE A 151 8.96 0.34 7.92
CA PHE A 151 9.82 1.44 8.34
C PHE A 151 9.30 2.03 9.65
N GLU A 152 10.19 2.17 10.62
CA GLU A 152 9.91 2.87 11.88
C GLU A 152 10.82 4.08 11.99
N ASN A 153 10.23 5.20 12.43
CA ASN A 153 10.99 6.42 12.69
C ASN A 153 10.24 7.40 13.61
N VAL A 154 10.85 8.55 13.91
CA VAL A 154 10.26 9.63 14.73
C VAL A 154 9.03 10.27 14.07
N ARG A 155 8.26 11.03 14.86
CA ARG A 155 7.02 11.69 14.38
C ARG A 155 7.22 12.65 13.20
N ALA A 156 8.33 13.38 13.15
CA ALA A 156 8.62 14.35 12.09
C ALA A 156 9.05 13.71 10.75
N PHE A 157 9.24 12.39 10.73
CA PHE A 157 9.82 11.63 9.61
C PHE A 157 9.16 11.89 8.26
N LEU A 158 7.83 11.86 8.19
CA LEU A 158 7.12 11.92 6.91
C LEU A 158 7.20 13.29 6.22
N THR A 159 7.44 14.35 6.98
CA THR A 159 7.48 15.74 6.48
C THR A 159 8.89 16.23 6.20
N SER A 160 9.92 15.50 6.61
CA SER A 160 11.32 15.85 6.34
C SER A 160 11.66 15.68 4.87
N ILE A 161 12.55 16.53 4.36
CA ILE A 161 12.97 16.56 2.94
C ILE A 161 14.19 15.67 2.72
N CYS A 162 14.15 14.79 1.71
CA CYS A 162 15.29 14.01 1.24
C CYS A 162 15.50 14.24 -0.26
N THR A 163 16.74 14.10 -0.70
CA THR A 163 17.08 13.95 -2.12
C THR A 163 16.77 12.51 -2.52
N ASP A 164 15.72 12.32 -3.32
CA ASP A 164 15.22 11.00 -3.72
C ASP A 164 16.15 10.32 -4.74
N ILE A 165 15.81 9.10 -5.15
CA ILE A 165 16.57 8.27 -6.11
C ILE A 165 16.75 8.97 -7.46
N ASP A 166 15.81 9.84 -7.85
CA ASP A 166 15.88 10.65 -9.07
C ASP A 166 16.74 11.92 -8.93
N GLY A 167 17.28 12.19 -7.74
CA GLY A 167 18.08 13.39 -7.46
C GLY A 167 17.27 14.63 -7.07
N GLU A 168 15.94 14.52 -6.98
CA GLU A 168 15.05 15.64 -6.66
C GLU A 168 14.70 15.68 -5.16
N ASP A 169 14.67 16.89 -4.59
CA ASP A 169 14.31 17.10 -3.20
C ASP A 169 12.79 17.03 -3.00
N LYS A 170 12.34 16.12 -2.13
CA LYS A 170 10.92 15.94 -1.79
C LYS A 170 10.74 15.41 -0.38
N THR A 171 9.51 15.42 0.11
CA THR A 171 9.24 14.81 1.43
C THR A 171 9.53 13.31 1.41
N ILE A 172 9.97 12.75 2.54
CA ILE A 172 10.17 11.30 2.68
C ILE A 172 8.88 10.53 2.36
N ARG A 173 7.70 11.05 2.73
CA ARG A 173 6.43 10.43 2.35
C ARG A 173 6.28 10.34 0.82
N SER A 174 6.55 11.44 0.12
CA SER A 174 6.51 11.48 -1.35
C SER A 174 7.54 10.52 -1.97
N ALA A 175 8.77 10.47 -1.45
CA ALA A 175 9.81 9.55 -1.95
C ALA A 175 9.39 8.08 -1.78
N ILE A 176 8.81 7.71 -0.63
CA ILE A 176 8.29 6.35 -0.40
C ILE A 176 7.15 6.05 -1.38
N GLU A 177 6.16 6.94 -1.52
CA GLU A 177 4.99 6.70 -2.37
C GLU A 177 5.41 6.56 -3.85
N LEU A 178 6.20 7.50 -4.38
CA LEU A 178 6.62 7.48 -5.80
C LEU A 178 7.47 6.25 -6.14
N ASN A 179 8.30 5.77 -5.22
CA ASN A 179 9.19 4.64 -5.50
C ASN A 179 8.62 3.26 -5.18
N LEU A 180 7.70 3.18 -4.21
CA LEU A 180 7.18 1.90 -3.71
C LEU A 180 5.65 1.77 -3.86
N GLY A 181 4.88 2.86 -3.89
CA GLY A 181 3.41 2.80 -3.95
C GLY A 181 2.88 2.14 -5.23
N GLY A 182 3.67 2.10 -6.30
CA GLY A 182 3.36 1.35 -7.52
C GLY A 182 3.25 -0.15 -7.29
N SER A 183 4.10 -0.72 -6.44
CA SER A 183 4.17 -2.15 -6.12
C SER A 183 3.55 -2.53 -4.76
N TYR A 184 3.32 -1.55 -3.87
CA TYR A 184 2.86 -1.78 -2.49
C TYR A 184 1.61 -0.96 -2.14
N ASN A 185 0.72 -1.58 -1.37
CA ASN A 185 -0.26 -0.87 -0.56
C ASN A 185 0.42 -0.40 0.72
N ILE A 186 0.50 0.91 0.96
CA ILE A 186 1.29 1.50 2.05
C ILE A 186 0.38 2.25 3.03
N LEU A 187 0.55 1.96 4.33
CA LEU A 187 -0.10 2.67 5.43
C LEU A 187 0.91 3.48 6.22
N TYR A 188 0.57 4.74 6.48
CA TYR A 188 1.33 5.67 7.29
C TYR A 188 0.53 5.99 8.56
N LYS A 189 1.00 5.58 9.75
CA LYS A 189 0.39 5.98 11.02
C LYS A 189 1.44 6.55 11.99
N VAL A 190 1.10 7.67 12.61
CA VAL A 190 1.79 8.18 13.80
C VAL A 190 1.05 7.63 15.02
N VAL A 191 1.71 6.81 15.82
CA VAL A 191 1.12 6.12 16.98
C VAL A 191 1.96 6.33 18.22
N ASN A 192 1.34 6.25 19.40
CA ASN A 192 2.07 6.11 20.65
C ASN A 192 2.10 4.63 21.03
N PHE A 193 3.29 4.03 21.14
CA PHE A 193 3.40 2.60 21.44
C PHE A 193 2.80 2.20 22.80
N LYS A 194 2.56 3.14 23.73
CA LYS A 194 1.81 2.84 24.96
C LYS A 194 0.40 2.33 24.69
N ASP A 195 -0.22 2.79 23.60
CA ASP A 195 -1.56 2.40 23.18
C ASP A 195 -1.55 1.00 22.51
N TYR A 196 -0.37 0.41 22.30
CA TYR A 196 -0.14 -0.86 21.58
C TYR A 196 0.67 -1.85 22.42
N GLY A 197 0.57 -1.75 23.75
CA GLY A 197 1.12 -2.71 24.71
C GLY A 197 2.55 -2.44 25.19
N ASN A 198 3.22 -1.39 24.71
CA ASN A 198 4.52 -0.99 25.27
C ASN A 198 4.33 -0.25 26.61
N PRO A 199 5.03 -0.59 27.70
CA PRO A 199 4.76 0.05 29.00
C PRO A 199 5.38 1.46 29.18
N SER A 200 5.72 2.14 28.10
CA SER A 200 6.19 3.52 28.10
C SER A 200 5.64 4.33 26.93
N SER A 201 5.45 5.63 27.15
CA SER A 201 5.02 6.57 26.12
C SER A 201 6.11 6.74 25.07
N ARG A 202 5.85 6.37 23.82
CA ARG A 202 6.81 6.49 22.71
C ARG A 202 6.08 6.73 21.41
N THR A 203 5.97 8.00 21.01
CA THR A 203 5.35 8.37 19.73
C THR A 203 6.30 8.13 18.57
N ARG A 204 5.86 7.34 17.59
CA ARG A 204 6.61 6.96 16.39
C ARG A 204 5.72 6.92 15.16
N THR A 205 6.35 7.10 14.01
CA THR A 205 5.74 6.84 12.72
C THR A 205 6.04 5.40 12.33
N LEU A 206 4.99 4.61 12.08
CA LEU A 206 5.08 3.32 11.42
C LEU A 206 4.62 3.47 9.98
N VAL A 207 5.45 2.98 9.05
CA VAL A 207 5.09 2.83 7.64
C VAL A 207 5.13 1.35 7.31
N ILE A 208 3.97 0.79 6.99
CA ILE A 208 3.84 -0.64 6.66
C ILE A 208 3.36 -0.77 5.22
N GLY A 209 4.13 -1.49 4.41
CA GLY A 209 3.77 -1.83 3.04
C GLY A 209 3.44 -3.30 2.89
N VAL A 210 2.40 -3.60 2.12
CA VAL A 210 2.02 -4.94 1.67
C VAL A 210 2.13 -4.98 0.15
N ARG A 211 2.88 -5.91 -0.41
CA ARG A 211 3.05 -6.04 -1.87
C ARG A 211 1.69 -6.35 -2.50
N LYS A 212 1.35 -5.67 -3.60
CA LYS A 212 0.00 -5.67 -4.19
C LYS A 212 -0.45 -7.02 -4.77
N ASP A 213 0.47 -7.96 -4.96
CA ASP A 213 0.18 -9.34 -5.35
C ASP A 213 -0.31 -10.19 -4.16
N ILE A 214 -0.10 -9.75 -2.91
CA ILE A 214 -0.65 -10.37 -1.70
C ILE A 214 -2.11 -9.90 -1.52
N ARG A 215 -3.01 -10.57 -2.22
CA ARG A 215 -4.44 -10.22 -2.33
C ARG A 215 -5.20 -10.38 -1.02
N GLU A 216 -6.29 -9.61 -0.86
CA GLU A 216 -7.14 -9.50 0.33
C GLU A 216 -6.44 -8.96 1.58
N ILE A 217 -5.12 -8.84 1.57
CA ILE A 217 -4.34 -8.38 2.72
C ILE A 217 -4.05 -6.89 2.56
N THR A 218 -4.36 -6.16 3.61
CA THR A 218 -4.08 -4.73 3.72
C THR A 218 -3.05 -4.49 4.81
N PRO A 219 -2.37 -3.34 4.82
CA PRO A 219 -1.50 -2.97 5.94
C PRO A 219 -2.23 -2.94 7.31
N TYR A 220 -3.56 -2.76 7.35
CA TYR A 220 -4.32 -2.83 8.60
C TYR A 220 -4.34 -4.23 9.20
N ASP A 221 -4.30 -5.29 8.37
CA ASP A 221 -4.32 -6.67 8.82
C ASP A 221 -3.07 -7.07 9.60
N VAL A 222 -1.96 -6.35 9.37
CA VAL A 222 -0.65 -6.58 9.98
C VAL A 222 -0.22 -5.47 10.93
N PHE A 223 -1.03 -4.42 11.10
CA PHE A 223 -0.78 -3.33 12.04
C PHE A 223 -0.93 -3.82 13.50
N PRO A 224 -0.13 -3.34 14.48
CA PRO A 224 -0.31 -3.70 15.90
C PRO A 224 -1.72 -3.40 16.43
N ASP A 225 -2.21 -4.17 17.40
CA ASP A 225 -3.54 -3.95 18.00
C ASP A 225 -3.46 -2.98 19.17
N LYS A 226 -4.50 -2.15 19.35
CA LYS A 226 -4.61 -1.29 20.53
C LYS A 226 -4.75 -2.18 21.79
N GLN A 227 -4.04 -1.83 22.85
CA GLN A 227 -4.09 -2.51 24.16
C GLN A 227 -4.20 -1.50 25.30
N PRO A 228 -4.78 -1.88 26.46
CA PRO A 228 -4.82 -1.01 27.63
C PRO A 228 -3.43 -0.56 28.07
N GLU A 229 -3.34 0.70 28.50
CA GLU A 229 -2.10 1.27 29.06
C GLU A 229 -1.73 0.58 30.38
N LYS A 230 -0.43 0.43 30.65
CA LYS A 230 0.10 -0.06 31.93
C LYS A 230 0.74 1.08 32.71
N THR A 231 0.46 1.16 34.00
CA THR A 231 1.08 2.15 34.90
C THR A 231 2.51 1.74 35.26
N LEU A 232 3.32 2.68 35.76
CA LEU A 232 4.64 2.37 36.31
C LEU A 232 4.54 1.33 37.44
N ARG A 233 3.49 1.39 38.25
CA ARG A 233 3.23 0.43 39.32
C ARG A 233 3.08 -0.99 38.78
N ASP A 234 2.30 -1.17 37.72
CA ASP A 234 2.09 -2.48 37.08
C ASP A 234 3.38 -3.05 36.46
N VAL A 235 4.34 -2.18 36.12
CA VAL A 235 5.51 -2.55 35.32
C VAL A 235 6.73 -2.82 36.19
N ILE A 236 6.97 -1.99 37.20
CA ILE A 236 8.17 -2.07 38.04
C ILE A 236 7.88 -2.16 39.54
N GLY A 237 6.61 -2.11 39.97
CA GLY A 237 6.24 -2.04 41.38
C GLY A 237 6.60 -3.26 42.23
N GLU A 238 6.85 -4.41 41.58
CA GLU A 238 7.28 -5.64 42.25
C GLU A 238 8.81 -5.73 42.44
N LEU A 239 9.58 -4.81 41.83
CA LEU A 239 11.03 -4.80 41.97
C LEU A 239 11.44 -4.25 43.36
N PRO A 240 12.50 -4.80 43.98
CA PRO A 240 12.97 -4.31 45.27
C PRO A 240 13.48 -2.86 45.18
N SER A 241 13.29 -2.05 46.23
CA SER A 241 13.91 -0.72 46.27
C SER A 241 15.44 -0.81 46.29
N LEU A 242 16.09 0.10 45.57
CA LEU A 242 17.54 0.32 45.65
C LEU A 242 17.79 1.63 46.41
N LYS A 243 18.23 1.52 47.66
CA LYS A 243 18.34 2.64 48.61
C LYS A 243 19.76 3.16 48.76
N THR A 244 20.76 2.35 48.42
CA THR A 244 22.17 2.72 48.53
C THR A 244 22.64 3.37 47.23
N MET A 245 23.39 4.48 47.31
CA MET A 245 23.83 5.22 46.13
C MET A 245 24.81 4.39 45.27
N GLY A 246 24.38 3.99 44.07
CA GLY A 246 25.13 3.09 43.19
C GLY A 246 24.90 1.61 43.45
N GLU A 247 23.82 1.24 44.14
CA GLU A 247 23.48 -0.14 44.49
C GLU A 247 23.30 -1.03 43.25
N ILE A 248 23.75 -2.27 43.38
CA ILE A 248 23.55 -3.36 42.43
C ILE A 248 22.77 -4.44 43.18
N SER A 249 21.62 -4.85 42.66
CA SER A 249 20.84 -5.92 43.28
C SER A 249 21.64 -7.23 43.36
N PRO A 250 21.53 -7.98 44.47
CA PRO A 250 22.26 -9.24 44.65
C PRO A 250 21.82 -10.31 43.64
N THR A 251 20.56 -10.31 43.22
CA THR A 251 19.94 -11.34 42.37
C THR A 251 19.71 -10.88 40.93
N ASP A 252 19.88 -9.59 40.63
CA ASP A 252 19.73 -9.06 39.27
C ASP A 252 20.76 -7.95 39.00
N ILE A 253 21.85 -8.31 38.34
CA ILE A 253 22.92 -7.38 37.95
C ILE A 253 22.39 -6.17 37.15
N TYR A 254 21.30 -6.31 36.39
CA TYR A 254 20.70 -5.21 35.62
C TYR A 254 19.77 -4.34 36.48
N HIS A 255 19.38 -4.79 37.66
CA HIS A 255 18.71 -3.93 38.64
C HIS A 255 19.77 -3.14 39.43
N ASN A 256 20.40 -2.21 38.72
CA ASN A 256 21.41 -1.28 39.22
C ASN A 256 21.20 0.13 38.64
N PHE A 257 21.80 1.13 39.28
CA PHE A 257 21.90 2.49 38.76
C PHE A 257 23.26 3.10 39.06
N ARG A 258 23.67 4.08 38.26
CA ARG A 258 24.96 4.75 38.45
C ARG A 258 25.03 5.55 39.75
N LYS A 259 26.23 5.66 40.30
CA LYS A 259 26.53 6.55 41.43
C LYS A 259 26.43 8.03 41.02
N TYR A 260 25.81 8.84 41.88
CA TYR A 260 25.79 10.30 41.78
C TYR A 260 26.57 10.95 42.93
N ALA A 261 27.00 12.20 42.74
CA ALA A 261 27.60 12.97 43.82
C ALA A 261 26.53 13.29 44.90
N PRO A 262 26.89 13.36 46.20
CA PRO A 262 25.93 13.64 47.27
C PRO A 262 25.09 14.91 47.04
N LYS A 263 25.69 15.95 46.46
CA LYS A 263 24.96 17.18 46.07
C LYS A 263 23.82 16.92 45.09
N MET A 264 23.98 15.98 44.17
CA MET A 264 22.96 15.65 43.16
C MET A 264 21.83 14.81 43.76
N GLU A 265 22.16 13.92 44.70
CA GLU A 265 21.17 13.17 45.46
C GLU A 265 20.28 14.12 46.28
N ALA A 266 20.88 15.12 46.93
CA ALA A 266 20.17 16.14 47.70
C ALA A 266 19.17 16.96 46.86
N TRP A 267 19.37 17.06 45.54
CA TRP A 267 18.41 17.73 44.65
C TRP A 267 17.05 17.02 44.59
N ILE A 268 17.05 15.70 44.75
CA ILE A 268 15.85 14.86 44.56
C ILE A 268 15.37 14.20 45.85
N SER A 269 16.09 14.32 46.97
CA SER A 269 15.78 13.56 48.19
C SER A 269 14.48 13.96 48.88
N GLU A 270 14.01 15.21 48.72
CA GLU A 270 12.82 15.75 49.40
C GLU A 270 11.64 16.03 48.47
N ILE A 271 11.85 15.96 47.15
CA ILE A 271 10.75 16.11 46.19
C ILE A 271 9.85 14.88 46.24
N LYS A 272 8.54 15.07 46.09
CA LYS A 272 7.51 14.03 46.02
C LYS A 272 7.20 13.65 44.57
N GLU A 273 6.38 12.63 44.36
CA GLU A 273 5.88 12.25 43.03
C GLU A 273 5.36 13.49 42.25
N GLY A 274 5.81 13.65 41.02
CA GLY A 274 5.44 14.78 40.16
C GLY A 274 6.14 16.11 40.45
N GLN A 275 6.84 16.26 41.57
CA GLN A 275 7.61 17.47 41.88
C GLN A 275 8.97 17.46 41.18
N SER A 276 9.45 18.66 40.79
CA SER A 276 10.77 18.85 40.19
C SER A 276 11.76 19.37 41.22
N ALA A 277 13.03 19.00 41.09
CA ALA A 277 14.11 19.58 41.89
C ALA A 277 14.27 21.10 41.68
N PHE A 278 13.70 21.66 40.61
CA PHE A 278 13.61 23.11 40.41
C PHE A 278 12.61 23.80 41.35
N ASP A 279 11.72 23.04 41.97
CA ASP A 279 10.68 23.55 42.87
C ASP A 279 11.16 23.58 44.34
N ASN A 280 12.41 23.20 44.61
CA ASN A 280 13.03 23.28 45.93
C ASN A 280 13.16 24.73 46.41
N THR A 281 12.86 24.97 47.70
CA THR A 281 13.03 26.28 48.34
C THR A 281 14.47 26.52 48.84
N ASP A 282 15.20 25.45 49.17
CA ASP A 282 16.63 25.53 49.48
C ASP A 282 17.43 25.67 48.18
N ILE A 283 18.10 26.81 48.05
CA ILE A 283 18.86 27.17 46.84
C ILE A 283 19.98 26.16 46.54
N ASN A 284 20.53 25.49 47.56
CA ASN A 284 21.55 24.46 47.39
C ASN A 284 21.01 23.15 46.81
N ARG A 285 19.68 22.97 46.86
CA ARG A 285 18.98 21.79 46.32
C ARG A 285 18.42 22.00 44.92
N ILE A 286 18.53 23.20 44.39
CA ILE A 286 18.19 23.47 42.98
C ILE A 286 19.33 22.95 42.09
N PRO A 287 19.05 22.19 41.02
CA PRO A 287 20.08 21.65 40.14
C PRO A 287 21.04 22.72 39.59
N HIS A 288 22.33 22.59 39.90
CA HIS A 288 23.34 23.58 39.52
C HIS A 288 24.72 22.96 39.24
N THR A 289 25.57 23.74 38.59
CA THR A 289 26.97 23.41 38.35
C THR A 289 27.86 24.53 38.90
N ILE A 290 29.00 24.21 39.49
CA ILE A 290 29.97 25.20 39.95
C ILE A 290 31.00 25.39 38.83
N LYS A 291 31.12 26.59 38.28
CA LYS A 291 32.13 26.96 37.27
C LYS A 291 32.95 28.12 37.81
N ASN A 292 34.26 27.91 37.97
CA ASN A 292 35.18 28.92 38.51
C ASN A 292 34.72 29.52 39.86
N GLY A 293 34.22 28.67 40.76
CA GLY A 293 33.69 29.10 42.07
C GLY A 293 32.28 29.73 42.03
N VAL A 294 31.70 29.95 40.85
CA VAL A 294 30.36 30.53 40.68
C VAL A 294 29.31 29.44 40.46
N VAL A 295 28.20 29.53 41.19
CA VAL A 295 27.03 28.66 41.03
C VAL A 295 26.26 29.07 39.77
N VAL A 296 26.12 28.14 38.84
CA VAL A 296 25.34 28.29 37.61
C VAL A 296 24.19 27.28 37.64
N TYR A 297 22.97 27.78 37.82
CA TYR A 297 21.77 26.93 37.82
C TYR A 297 21.51 26.33 36.44
N ASN A 298 21.07 25.08 36.44
CA ASN A 298 20.76 24.37 35.21
C ASN A 298 19.48 24.95 34.60
N ALA A 299 19.42 25.04 33.28
CA ALA A 299 18.24 25.58 32.61
C ALA A 299 17.10 24.55 32.55
N ARG A 300 15.89 24.94 32.97
CA ARG A 300 14.64 24.19 32.81
C ARG A 300 14.12 24.27 31.37
N LYS A 301 14.91 23.77 30.40
CA LYS A 301 14.57 23.83 28.96
C LYS A 301 13.47 22.83 28.54
N ASN A 302 13.38 21.69 29.25
CA ASN A 302 12.33 20.69 29.10
C ASN A 302 11.66 20.57 30.48
N GLY A 303 10.34 20.73 30.55
CA GLY A 303 9.61 20.96 31.81
C GLY A 303 9.65 19.83 32.85
N ASP A 304 10.16 18.67 32.47
CA ASP A 304 10.11 17.39 33.17
C ASP A 304 11.47 16.88 33.69
N LYS A 305 12.54 17.66 33.53
CA LYS A 305 13.88 17.30 34.06
C LYS A 305 13.88 17.28 35.58
N TYR A 306 14.70 16.40 36.16
CA TYR A 306 14.84 16.26 37.62
C TYR A 306 13.50 16.12 38.36
N THR A 307 12.50 15.52 37.71
CA THR A 307 11.15 15.37 38.24
C THR A 307 10.97 13.92 38.69
N ARG A 308 10.33 13.68 39.82
CA ARG A 308 9.95 12.32 40.21
C ARG A 308 8.77 11.83 39.39
N GLN A 309 8.85 10.60 38.93
CA GLN A 309 7.71 9.94 38.29
C GLN A 309 6.59 9.65 39.27
N CYS A 310 5.38 9.44 38.73
CA CYS A 310 4.22 9.04 39.52
C CYS A 310 3.95 7.55 39.28
N TRP A 311 3.68 6.78 40.34
CA TRP A 311 3.41 5.35 40.22
C TRP A 311 2.21 5.04 39.31
N ASP A 312 1.14 5.81 39.45
CA ASP A 312 -0.14 5.55 38.79
C ASP A 312 -0.26 6.30 37.44
N LYS A 313 0.87 6.38 36.71
CA LYS A 313 0.97 6.93 35.35
C LYS A 313 1.84 6.03 34.47
N VAL A 314 1.64 6.10 33.16
CA VAL A 314 2.51 5.43 32.18
C VAL A 314 3.92 6.01 32.25
N ALA A 315 4.93 5.13 32.09
CA ALA A 315 6.32 5.54 32.05
C ALA A 315 6.61 6.54 30.90
N PRO A 316 7.57 7.46 31.07
CA PRO A 316 7.93 8.41 30.04
C PRO A 316 8.73 7.73 28.92
N CYS A 317 8.92 8.43 27.80
CA CYS A 317 9.74 7.92 26.69
C CYS A 317 11.16 7.61 27.16
N ILE A 318 11.70 6.45 26.80
CA ILE A 318 13.09 6.08 27.12
C ILE A 318 14.05 6.68 26.10
N HIS A 319 14.97 7.52 26.55
CA HIS A 319 16.05 8.10 25.74
C HIS A 319 17.39 7.40 25.98
N THR A 320 18.38 7.68 25.14
CA THR A 320 19.72 7.06 25.18
C THR A 320 20.54 7.38 26.42
N ARG A 321 20.28 8.53 27.05
CA ARG A 321 20.90 8.97 28.31
C ARG A 321 19.94 8.86 29.49
N ASN A 322 19.25 7.73 29.60
CA ASN A 322 18.38 7.41 30.73
C ASN A 322 19.15 7.25 32.06
N ASP A 323 20.48 7.28 32.02
CA ASP A 323 21.37 7.36 33.19
C ASP A 323 21.53 8.77 33.77
N ILE A 324 21.00 9.83 33.16
CA ILE A 324 21.23 11.20 33.64
C ILE A 324 19.91 11.82 34.14
N MET A 325 19.89 12.34 35.37
CA MET A 325 18.73 13.08 35.93
C MET A 325 18.34 14.32 35.10
N ALA A 326 19.31 14.88 34.37
CA ALA A 326 19.16 16.08 33.54
C ALA A 326 18.68 15.81 32.10
N SER A 327 18.64 14.55 31.66
CA SER A 327 18.33 14.23 30.26
C SER A 327 16.83 14.39 29.98
N GLN A 328 16.00 13.75 30.80
CA GLN A 328 14.55 13.71 30.76
C GLN A 328 14.00 13.30 32.14
N ASN A 329 12.70 13.01 32.21
CA ASN A 329 12.06 12.51 33.41
C ASN A 329 12.48 11.06 33.77
N THR A 330 13.64 10.90 34.40
CA THR A 330 14.26 9.59 34.69
C THR A 330 14.24 9.22 36.17
N VAL A 331 13.77 10.10 37.06
CA VAL A 331 13.86 9.89 38.51
C VAL A 331 12.76 8.95 38.97
N HIS A 332 13.17 7.94 39.74
CA HIS A 332 12.28 6.92 40.29
C HIS A 332 11.18 7.55 41.20
N PRO A 333 9.96 7.00 41.26
CA PRO A 333 8.87 7.59 42.03
C PRO A 333 9.18 7.82 43.53
N VAL A 334 9.99 6.95 44.14
CA VAL A 334 10.31 6.98 45.59
C VAL A 334 11.81 7.01 45.87
N ASP A 335 12.56 6.01 45.39
CA ASP A 335 14.01 5.95 45.60
C ASP A 335 14.78 7.17 45.04
N ASN A 336 15.86 7.59 45.71
CA ASN A 336 16.71 8.75 45.34
C ASN A 336 17.67 8.43 44.18
N ARG A 337 17.12 8.00 43.05
CA ARG A 337 17.88 7.50 41.90
C ARG A 337 17.14 7.68 40.59
N VAL A 338 17.85 7.43 39.49
CA VAL A 338 17.20 7.19 38.20
C VAL A 338 16.72 5.74 38.09
N PHE A 339 15.94 5.45 37.05
CA PHE A 339 15.56 4.09 36.73
C PHE A 339 16.76 3.16 36.47
N SER A 340 16.67 1.96 37.02
CA SER A 340 17.63 0.89 36.84
C SER A 340 17.62 0.37 35.40
N ILE A 341 18.65 -0.37 34.97
CA ILE A 341 18.63 -0.98 33.63
C ILE A 341 17.43 -1.95 33.48
N ARG A 342 17.17 -2.80 34.49
CA ARG A 342 16.01 -3.71 34.53
C ARG A 342 14.67 -2.98 34.37
N GLU A 343 14.46 -1.90 35.12
CA GLU A 343 13.24 -1.10 35.03
C GLU A 343 13.05 -0.56 33.61
N VAL A 344 14.12 -0.04 32.99
CA VAL A 344 14.07 0.44 31.61
C VAL A 344 13.83 -0.69 30.61
N MET A 345 14.39 -1.89 30.82
CA MET A 345 14.11 -3.08 30.00
C MET A 345 12.62 -3.44 30.02
N LEU A 346 11.99 -3.44 31.20
CA LEU A 346 10.56 -3.73 31.35
C LEU A 346 9.70 -2.66 30.64
N MET A 347 10.06 -1.39 30.80
CA MET A 347 9.40 -0.26 30.12
C MET A 347 9.52 -0.29 28.59
N MET A 348 10.53 -1.01 28.06
CA MET A 348 10.75 -1.22 26.62
C MET A 348 10.29 -2.60 26.15
N SER A 349 9.57 -3.35 26.99
CA SER A 349 9.08 -4.71 26.72
C SER A 349 10.18 -5.72 26.34
N VAL A 350 11.40 -5.55 26.83
CA VAL A 350 12.52 -6.45 26.52
C VAL A 350 12.30 -7.79 27.24
N PRO A 351 12.25 -8.93 26.53
CA PRO A 351 12.04 -10.23 27.15
C PRO A 351 13.18 -10.64 28.09
N HIS A 352 12.87 -11.42 29.13
CA HIS A 352 13.86 -11.97 30.05
C HIS A 352 14.90 -12.86 29.37
N SER A 353 14.54 -13.49 28.26
CA SER A 353 15.42 -14.34 27.46
C SER A 353 16.43 -13.57 26.61
N PHE A 354 16.32 -12.23 26.51
CA PHE A 354 17.25 -11.39 25.77
C PHE A 354 18.60 -11.28 26.50
N GLN A 355 19.68 -11.67 25.82
CA GLN A 355 21.04 -11.68 26.38
C GLN A 355 21.79 -10.39 26.01
N TRP A 356 22.48 -9.77 26.98
CA TRP A 356 23.31 -8.58 26.72
C TRP A 356 24.80 -8.89 26.59
N SER A 357 25.24 -10.07 27.03
CA SER A 357 26.62 -10.55 27.00
C SER A 357 26.70 -12.01 26.59
N ASP A 358 27.91 -12.46 26.29
CA ASP A 358 28.27 -13.87 26.15
C ASP A 358 28.23 -14.64 27.48
N ILE A 359 28.38 -13.93 28.60
CA ILE A 359 28.22 -14.50 29.94
C ILE A 359 26.71 -14.62 30.25
N PRO A 360 26.19 -15.83 30.59
CA PRO A 360 24.79 -16.02 30.94
C PRO A 360 24.36 -15.17 32.15
N PHE A 361 23.10 -14.74 32.16
CA PHE A 361 22.52 -13.92 33.24
C PHE A 361 22.73 -14.52 34.63
N ASP A 362 22.47 -15.81 34.80
CA ASP A 362 22.63 -16.48 36.10
C ASP A 362 24.09 -16.46 36.56
N THR A 363 25.04 -16.67 35.64
CA THR A 363 26.48 -16.56 35.92
C THR A 363 26.85 -15.14 36.34
N LEU A 364 26.38 -14.11 35.63
CA LEU A 364 26.60 -12.71 36.03
C LEU A 364 26.09 -12.40 37.45
N ASN A 365 24.99 -13.02 37.87
CA ASN A 365 24.44 -12.82 39.20
C ASN A 365 25.26 -13.50 40.31
N THR A 366 26.03 -14.54 39.99
CA THR A 366 26.95 -15.20 40.93
C THR A 366 28.28 -14.46 41.13
N LEU A 367 28.60 -13.47 40.28
CA LEU A 367 29.82 -12.69 40.39
C LEU A 367 29.91 -11.92 41.72
N SER A 368 31.13 -11.71 42.21
CA SER A 368 31.37 -10.81 43.34
C SER A 368 30.99 -9.37 42.99
N ILE A 369 30.74 -8.52 43.99
CA ILE A 369 30.34 -7.12 43.75
C ILE A 369 31.36 -6.35 42.89
N LYS A 370 32.66 -6.59 43.10
CA LYS A 370 33.75 -5.95 42.32
C LYS A 370 33.72 -6.37 40.85
N GLU A 371 33.40 -7.63 40.58
CA GLU A 371 33.29 -8.15 39.21
C GLU A 371 32.02 -7.63 38.52
N LYS A 372 30.90 -7.54 39.25
CA LYS A 372 29.67 -6.89 38.74
C LYS A 372 29.93 -5.42 38.37
N GLU A 373 30.62 -4.68 39.22
CA GLU A 373 31.02 -3.29 38.94
C GLU A 373 31.92 -3.17 37.70
N ALA A 374 32.89 -4.08 37.55
CA ALA A 374 33.77 -4.10 36.38
C ALA A 374 33.01 -4.38 35.08
N PHE A 375 32.05 -5.33 35.11
CA PHE A 375 31.15 -5.61 34.00
C PHE A 375 30.30 -4.40 33.63
N LEU A 376 29.60 -3.81 34.62
CA LEU A 376 28.70 -2.68 34.39
C LEU A 376 29.45 -1.44 33.87
N LYS A 377 30.65 -1.17 34.38
CA LYS A 377 31.51 -0.07 33.90
C LYS A 377 31.80 -0.19 32.40
N LYS A 378 31.86 -1.41 31.86
CA LYS A 378 32.10 -1.69 30.45
C LYS A 378 30.80 -1.63 29.63
N GLU A 379 29.72 -2.26 30.10
CA GLU A 379 28.54 -2.55 29.29
C GLU A 379 27.35 -1.61 29.52
N GLU A 380 27.20 -0.98 30.69
CA GLU A 380 25.99 -0.22 31.08
C GLU A 380 25.62 0.85 30.04
N MET A 381 26.60 1.65 29.60
CA MET A 381 26.34 2.73 28.64
C MET A 381 25.88 2.17 27.29
N ASN A 382 26.45 1.05 26.85
CA ASN A 382 26.04 0.39 25.61
C ASN A 382 24.59 -0.11 25.73
N ILE A 383 24.26 -0.79 26.84
CA ILE A 383 22.91 -1.29 27.10
C ILE A 383 21.88 -0.15 27.10
N ARG A 384 22.12 0.91 27.88
CA ARG A 384 21.21 2.05 27.99
C ARG A 384 21.01 2.81 26.69
N GLN A 385 22.06 2.96 25.88
CA GLN A 385 21.96 3.58 24.55
C GLN A 385 21.07 2.75 23.61
N ASN A 386 21.28 1.43 23.57
CA ASN A 386 20.45 0.54 22.74
C ASN A 386 18.98 0.53 23.18
N LEU A 387 18.70 0.55 24.50
CA LEU A 387 17.34 0.67 25.02
C LEU A 387 16.65 1.97 24.59
N GLY A 388 17.38 3.10 24.57
CA GLY A 388 16.81 4.38 24.13
C GLY A 388 16.52 4.45 22.63
N GLU A 389 17.35 3.81 21.80
CA GLU A 389 17.22 3.82 20.34
C GLU A 389 16.23 2.78 19.81
N ALA A 390 16.08 1.64 20.48
CA ALA A 390 15.32 0.52 19.96
C ALA A 390 13.82 0.81 19.77
N VAL A 391 13.23 0.02 18.87
CA VAL A 391 11.79 -0.24 18.85
C VAL A 391 11.48 -1.25 19.95
N PRO A 392 10.45 -1.04 20.78
CA PRO A 392 10.03 -2.03 21.78
C PRO A 392 9.69 -3.38 21.13
N THR A 393 10.13 -4.47 21.75
CA THR A 393 9.97 -5.84 21.23
C THR A 393 8.52 -6.20 20.96
N VAL A 394 7.59 -5.81 21.84
CA VAL A 394 6.16 -6.12 21.72
C VAL A 394 5.53 -5.58 20.43
N ILE A 395 6.04 -4.48 19.87
CA ILE A 395 5.50 -3.86 18.66
C ILE A 395 5.83 -4.72 17.44
N PHE A 396 7.11 -5.07 17.26
CA PHE A 396 7.52 -5.93 16.15
C PHE A 396 7.04 -7.37 16.31
N ARG A 397 6.92 -7.87 17.55
CA ARG A 397 6.29 -9.18 17.81
C ARG A 397 4.86 -9.23 17.31
N GLN A 398 4.04 -8.22 17.63
CA GLN A 398 2.64 -8.17 17.14
C GLN A 398 2.56 -8.14 15.61
N ILE A 399 3.41 -7.36 14.95
CA ILE A 399 3.45 -7.29 13.48
C ILE A 399 3.87 -8.64 12.91
N ALA A 400 4.95 -9.23 13.42
CA ALA A 400 5.46 -10.53 12.99
C ALA A 400 4.40 -11.63 13.17
N HIS A 401 3.71 -11.65 14.32
CA HIS A 401 2.63 -12.58 14.61
C HIS A 401 1.53 -12.50 13.55
N LYS A 402 1.08 -11.28 13.23
CA LYS A 402 0.02 -11.06 12.23
C LYS A 402 0.47 -11.41 10.83
N ILE A 403 1.70 -11.07 10.44
CA ILE A 403 2.29 -11.46 9.15
C ILE A 403 2.34 -12.98 9.04
N ARG A 404 2.82 -13.69 10.07
CA ARG A 404 2.86 -15.16 10.07
C ARG A 404 1.46 -15.76 9.94
N ARG A 405 0.47 -15.23 10.67
CA ARG A 405 -0.93 -15.68 10.53
C ARG A 405 -1.47 -15.48 9.12
N VAL A 406 -1.09 -14.40 8.44
CA VAL A 406 -1.47 -14.15 7.05
C VAL A 406 -0.76 -15.13 6.10
N LEU A 407 0.54 -15.36 6.27
CA LEU A 407 1.33 -16.24 5.42
C LEU A 407 0.95 -17.72 5.58
N CYS A 408 0.56 -18.14 6.80
CA CYS A 408 0.09 -19.50 7.06
C CYS A 408 -1.40 -19.71 6.76
N ALA A 409 -2.17 -18.67 6.43
CA ALA A 409 -3.60 -18.81 6.17
C ALA A 409 -3.83 -19.60 4.87
N PRO A 410 -4.73 -20.61 4.88
CA PRO A 410 -5.03 -21.36 3.68
C PRO A 410 -5.72 -20.44 2.66
N VAL A 411 -5.19 -20.40 1.44
CA VAL A 411 -5.86 -19.70 0.33
C VAL A 411 -7.02 -20.56 -0.13
N ILE A 412 -8.25 -20.16 0.20
CA ILE A 412 -9.45 -20.83 -0.29
C ILE A 412 -9.58 -20.56 -1.79
N ALA A 413 -9.45 -21.60 -2.62
CA ALA A 413 -9.63 -21.47 -4.05
C ALA A 413 -11.10 -21.18 -4.36
N GLU A 414 -11.35 -20.37 -5.40
CA GLU A 414 -12.71 -20.05 -5.80
C GLU A 414 -13.55 -21.28 -6.18
N GLN A 415 -12.90 -22.33 -6.70
CA GLN A 415 -13.56 -23.61 -6.98
C GLN A 415 -14.09 -24.26 -5.70
N ASP A 416 -13.37 -24.15 -4.59
CA ASP A 416 -13.81 -24.68 -3.30
C ASP A 416 -14.95 -23.85 -2.72
N ILE A 417 -14.94 -22.53 -2.94
CA ILE A 417 -16.09 -21.66 -2.61
C ILE A 417 -17.31 -22.04 -3.44
N LYS A 418 -17.17 -22.28 -4.74
CA LYS A 418 -18.28 -22.71 -5.61
C LYS A 418 -18.88 -24.05 -5.15
N LYS A 419 -18.02 -25.04 -4.86
CA LYS A 419 -18.45 -26.32 -4.28
C LYS A 419 -19.18 -26.13 -2.94
N LEU A 420 -18.67 -25.26 -2.07
CA LEU A 420 -19.32 -24.94 -0.80
C LEU A 420 -20.71 -24.32 -1.01
N ILE A 421 -20.83 -23.38 -1.95
CA ILE A 421 -22.10 -22.72 -2.31
C ILE A 421 -23.12 -23.74 -2.78
N GLU A 422 -22.73 -24.67 -3.66
CA GLU A 422 -23.59 -25.74 -4.17
C GLU A 422 -24.00 -26.71 -3.05
N GLN A 423 -23.04 -27.24 -2.29
CA GLN A 423 -23.28 -28.23 -1.23
C GLN A 423 -24.18 -27.70 -0.11
N ARG A 424 -24.06 -26.41 0.22
CA ARG A 424 -24.82 -25.77 1.29
C ARG A 424 -26.02 -24.97 0.76
N LYS A 425 -26.27 -25.00 -0.55
CA LYS A 425 -27.34 -24.22 -1.22
C LYS A 425 -27.32 -22.74 -0.82
N LEU A 426 -26.13 -22.13 -0.79
CA LEU A 426 -25.96 -20.73 -0.37
C LEU A 426 -26.52 -19.74 -1.41
N ALA A 427 -26.86 -20.20 -2.61
CA ALA A 427 -27.65 -19.42 -3.55
C ALA A 427 -29.09 -19.19 -3.08
N GLU A 428 -29.54 -19.75 -1.94
CA GLU A 428 -30.80 -19.36 -1.28
C GLU A 428 -30.53 -18.39 -0.13
N GLN A 429 -31.29 -17.29 -0.05
CA GLN A 429 -30.99 -16.16 0.84
C GLN A 429 -30.93 -16.58 2.31
N LYS A 430 -31.93 -17.36 2.74
CA LYS A 430 -32.01 -17.89 4.11
C LYS A 430 -30.77 -18.72 4.47
N ASN A 431 -30.33 -19.61 3.57
CA ASN A 431 -29.18 -20.47 3.82
C ASN A 431 -27.88 -19.66 3.89
N LEU A 432 -27.73 -18.65 3.05
CA LEU A 432 -26.57 -17.74 3.09
C LEU A 432 -26.50 -16.98 4.42
N VAL A 433 -27.60 -16.35 4.82
CA VAL A 433 -27.69 -15.61 6.08
C VAL A 433 -27.44 -16.53 7.27
N ASP A 434 -28.04 -17.71 7.30
CA ASP A 434 -27.83 -18.70 8.36
C ASP A 434 -26.37 -19.18 8.40
N PHE A 435 -25.74 -19.37 7.24
CA PHE A 435 -24.33 -19.73 7.13
C PHE A 435 -23.42 -18.64 7.68
N ILE A 436 -23.67 -17.38 7.33
CA ILE A 436 -22.90 -16.22 7.82
C ILE A 436 -23.03 -16.11 9.34
N LYS A 437 -24.25 -16.17 9.89
CA LYS A 437 -24.50 -16.11 11.33
C LYS A 437 -23.78 -17.22 12.11
N LYS A 438 -23.75 -18.45 11.55
CA LYS A 438 -23.13 -19.62 12.20
C LYS A 438 -21.61 -19.70 12.00
N SER A 439 -21.02 -18.88 11.13
CA SER A 439 -19.59 -18.95 10.79
C SER A 439 -18.71 -18.23 11.81
N THR A 440 -18.57 -18.78 13.01
CA THR A 440 -17.69 -18.23 14.05
C THR A 440 -16.22 -18.36 13.65
N GLY A 441 -15.46 -17.27 13.73
CA GLY A 441 -14.00 -17.25 13.52
C GLY A 441 -13.53 -17.05 12.07
N LYS A 442 -14.45 -16.93 11.10
CA LYS A 442 -14.12 -16.52 9.74
C LYS A 442 -13.96 -15.00 9.65
N LYS A 443 -13.04 -14.53 8.80
CA LYS A 443 -12.86 -13.10 8.55
C LYS A 443 -13.95 -12.56 7.63
N PHE A 444 -14.23 -11.26 7.74
CA PHE A 444 -15.20 -10.57 6.88
C PHE A 444 -14.97 -10.84 5.39
N PHE A 445 -13.74 -10.71 4.89
CA PHE A 445 -13.46 -10.88 3.45
C PHE A 445 -13.74 -12.30 2.95
N GLU A 446 -13.57 -13.32 3.80
CA GLU A 446 -13.89 -14.70 3.42
C GLU A 446 -15.40 -14.87 3.24
N LEU A 447 -16.18 -14.32 4.18
CA LEU A 447 -17.64 -14.39 4.17
C LEU A 447 -18.25 -13.52 3.07
N SER A 448 -17.75 -12.29 2.89
CA SER A 448 -18.24 -11.38 1.85
C SER A 448 -17.94 -11.92 0.45
N LYS A 449 -16.79 -12.57 0.25
CA LYS A 449 -16.46 -13.27 -1.01
C LYS A 449 -17.40 -14.44 -1.29
N ILE A 450 -17.74 -15.24 -0.27
CA ILE A 450 -18.73 -16.33 -0.40
C ILE A 450 -20.10 -15.76 -0.76
N ALA A 451 -20.53 -14.71 -0.06
CA ALA A 451 -21.82 -14.06 -0.28
C ALA A 451 -21.94 -13.48 -1.70
N GLU A 452 -20.89 -12.79 -2.17
CA GLU A 452 -20.85 -12.20 -3.50
C GLU A 452 -20.92 -13.28 -4.60
N LEU A 453 -20.15 -14.37 -4.46
CA LEU A 453 -20.18 -15.48 -5.41
C LEU A 453 -21.52 -16.24 -5.38
N ALA A 454 -22.16 -16.33 -4.22
CA ALA A 454 -23.50 -16.93 -4.11
C ALA A 454 -24.57 -16.08 -4.80
N ASN A 455 -24.44 -14.75 -4.76
CA ASN A 455 -25.32 -13.81 -5.46
C ASN A 455 -25.08 -13.80 -6.97
N ALA A 456 -23.83 -13.88 -7.42
CA ALA A 456 -23.49 -13.91 -8.85
C ALA A 456 -24.09 -15.12 -9.59
N ASN A 457 -24.36 -16.24 -8.90
CA ASN A 457 -25.09 -17.38 -9.49
C ASN A 457 -26.58 -17.09 -9.75
N ARG A 458 -27.13 -15.98 -9.21
CA ARG A 458 -28.54 -15.59 -9.40
C ARG A 458 -28.73 -14.61 -10.57
N ASP A 459 -27.75 -13.75 -10.83
CA ASP A 459 -27.84 -12.67 -11.82
C ASP A 459 -26.61 -12.67 -12.74
N ASP A 460 -26.83 -12.92 -14.04
CA ASP A 460 -25.76 -13.07 -15.04
C ASP A 460 -24.84 -11.84 -15.20
N ASN A 461 -25.23 -10.64 -14.75
CA ASN A 461 -24.50 -9.41 -15.03
C ASN A 461 -24.81 -8.27 -14.03
N ALA A 462 -24.02 -8.06 -12.97
CA ALA A 462 -23.86 -6.70 -12.39
C ALA A 462 -22.78 -6.55 -11.31
N ALA A 463 -22.60 -7.52 -10.41
CA ALA A 463 -21.82 -7.30 -9.18
C ALA A 463 -20.50 -8.08 -9.20
N TYR A 464 -19.39 -7.37 -8.97
CA TYR A 464 -18.05 -7.94 -8.95
C TYR A 464 -17.46 -7.79 -7.56
N TYR A 465 -16.95 -8.90 -7.02
CA TYR A 465 -16.26 -8.91 -5.74
C TYR A 465 -15.07 -7.95 -5.74
N THR A 466 -15.22 -6.82 -5.05
CA THR A 466 -14.13 -5.87 -4.78
C THR A 466 -13.30 -6.38 -3.61
N ARG A 467 -12.07 -6.82 -3.89
CA ARG A 467 -11.15 -7.32 -2.86
C ARG A 467 -10.78 -6.25 -1.84
N GLN A 468 -10.44 -6.65 -0.61
CA GLN A 468 -10.04 -5.70 0.44
C GLN A 468 -8.78 -4.89 0.07
N ASP A 469 -7.82 -5.49 -0.65
CA ASP A 469 -6.62 -4.79 -1.13
C ASP A 469 -6.92 -3.69 -2.16
N ILE A 470 -8.02 -3.84 -2.92
CA ILE A 470 -8.51 -2.85 -3.89
C ILE A 470 -9.32 -1.76 -3.18
N CYS A 471 -10.17 -2.11 -2.21
CA CYS A 471 -10.84 -1.12 -1.38
C CYS A 471 -9.82 -0.24 -0.63
N PHE A 472 -8.75 -0.82 -0.10
CA PHE A 472 -7.66 -0.09 0.55
C PHE A 472 -7.00 0.92 -0.39
N SER A 473 -6.69 0.54 -1.64
CA SER A 473 -6.00 1.44 -2.58
C SER A 473 -6.84 2.66 -2.97
N VAL A 474 -8.17 2.55 -2.94
CA VAL A 474 -9.07 3.70 -3.11
C VAL A 474 -9.15 4.51 -1.81
N VAL A 475 -9.44 3.86 -0.68
CA VAL A 475 -9.70 4.51 0.61
C VAL A 475 -8.45 5.23 1.15
N LYS A 476 -7.24 4.70 0.93
CA LYS A 476 -5.98 5.36 1.35
C LYS A 476 -5.86 6.78 0.79
N ASN A 477 -6.42 7.03 -0.39
CA ASN A 477 -6.33 8.29 -1.13
C ASN A 477 -7.47 9.29 -0.83
N LEU A 478 -8.45 8.91 0.01
CA LEU A 478 -9.45 9.84 0.51
C LEU A 478 -8.83 10.83 1.52
N PRO A 479 -9.37 12.05 1.71
CA PRO A 479 -8.87 12.98 2.71
C PRO A 479 -8.99 12.44 4.14
N ASP A 480 -8.11 12.90 5.04
CA ASP A 480 -8.09 12.48 6.45
C ASP A 480 -9.17 13.18 7.32
N PHE A 481 -9.76 14.29 6.85
CA PHE A 481 -10.75 15.10 7.58
C PHE A 481 -10.36 15.46 9.03
N LYS A 482 -9.06 15.65 9.29
CA LYS A 482 -8.54 15.96 10.63
C LYS A 482 -9.21 17.21 11.22
N GLY A 483 -9.77 17.07 12.42
CA GLY A 483 -10.45 18.15 13.13
C GLY A 483 -11.93 18.34 12.77
N ALA A 484 -12.48 17.54 11.84
CA ALA A 484 -13.93 17.52 11.62
C ALA A 484 -14.65 16.92 12.84
N ALA A 485 -15.77 17.53 13.23
CA ALA A 485 -16.61 17.03 14.32
C ALA A 485 -17.46 15.83 13.89
N GLU A 486 -17.86 15.81 12.61
CA GLU A 486 -18.68 14.77 12.01
C GLU A 486 -18.21 14.55 10.57
N LEU A 487 -18.29 13.30 10.09
CA LEU A 487 -18.05 12.92 8.71
C LEU A 487 -19.25 12.14 8.16
N ASN A 488 -19.81 12.58 7.04
CA ASN A 488 -20.92 11.92 6.34
C ASN A 488 -20.42 11.25 5.05
N ILE A 489 -20.55 9.92 5.00
CA ILE A 489 -20.10 9.07 3.89
C ILE A 489 -21.31 8.42 3.24
N LEU A 490 -21.32 8.35 1.91
CA LEU A 490 -22.30 7.61 1.11
C LEU A 490 -21.62 6.48 0.34
N GLU A 491 -22.12 5.27 0.52
CA GLU A 491 -21.86 4.11 -0.34
C GLU A 491 -23.13 3.89 -1.20
N PRO A 492 -23.10 4.21 -2.51
CA PRO A 492 -24.32 4.28 -3.32
C PRO A 492 -24.79 2.93 -3.90
N SER A 493 -24.04 1.83 -3.73
CA SER A 493 -24.35 0.51 -4.29
C SER A 493 -23.61 -0.56 -3.51
N VAL A 494 -24.06 -0.82 -2.29
CA VAL A 494 -23.23 -1.44 -1.25
C VAL A 494 -22.98 -2.93 -1.46
N GLY A 495 -23.93 -3.66 -2.02
CA GLY A 495 -23.84 -5.12 -2.15
C GLY A 495 -23.49 -5.76 -0.81
N VAL A 496 -22.35 -6.45 -0.76
CA VAL A 496 -21.81 -7.09 0.46
C VAL A 496 -20.94 -6.18 1.34
N GLY A 497 -20.76 -4.89 0.97
CA GLY A 497 -20.15 -3.85 1.79
C GLY A 497 -18.63 -3.89 1.93
N ASN A 498 -17.91 -4.31 0.88
CA ASN A 498 -16.45 -4.47 0.95
C ASN A 498 -15.67 -3.18 1.28
N PHE A 499 -16.23 -1.99 1.01
CA PHE A 499 -15.63 -0.71 1.41
C PHE A 499 -15.75 -0.40 2.90
N ILE A 500 -16.78 -0.92 3.57
CA ILE A 500 -17.16 -0.53 4.93
C ILE A 500 -16.03 -0.79 5.95
N PRO A 501 -15.38 -1.98 5.99
CA PRO A 501 -14.27 -2.21 6.92
C PRO A 501 -13.11 -1.21 6.75
N MET A 502 -12.79 -0.83 5.51
CA MET A 502 -11.71 0.10 5.20
C MET A 502 -12.07 1.54 5.61
N LEU A 503 -13.33 1.95 5.41
CA LEU A 503 -13.81 3.25 5.84
C LEU A 503 -13.81 3.38 7.38
N ILE A 504 -14.28 2.34 8.07
CA ILE A 504 -14.19 2.26 9.55
C ILE A 504 -12.73 2.44 9.98
N LYS A 505 -11.80 1.66 9.43
CA LYS A 505 -10.39 1.72 9.83
C LYS A 505 -9.71 3.04 9.51
N LYS A 506 -10.09 3.71 8.43
CA LYS A 506 -9.54 5.02 8.07
C LYS A 506 -10.00 6.12 9.02
N TYR A 507 -11.25 6.07 9.45
CA TYR A 507 -11.91 7.16 10.18
C TYR A 507 -12.22 6.83 11.65
N GLU A 508 -11.71 5.71 12.18
CA GLU A 508 -11.94 5.26 13.56
C GLU A 508 -11.56 6.30 14.63
N ASP A 509 -10.62 7.20 14.33
CA ASP A 509 -10.13 8.23 15.26
C ASP A 509 -10.90 9.57 15.14
N LEU A 510 -11.93 9.70 14.29
CA LEU A 510 -12.79 10.88 14.21
C LEU A 510 -13.89 10.87 15.29
N PRO A 511 -14.43 12.03 15.73
CA PRO A 511 -15.43 12.06 16.79
C PRO A 511 -16.77 11.40 16.41
N SER A 512 -17.21 11.51 15.16
CA SER A 512 -18.43 10.89 14.64
C SER A 512 -18.30 10.59 13.14
N VAL A 513 -18.72 9.40 12.71
CA VAL A 513 -18.68 8.95 11.31
C VAL A 513 -20.02 8.31 10.96
N ASN A 514 -20.79 8.96 10.10
CA ASN A 514 -22.05 8.44 9.57
C ASN A 514 -21.84 7.86 8.18
N ILE A 515 -22.20 6.60 7.98
CA ILE A 515 -22.10 5.90 6.71
C ILE A 515 -23.50 5.51 6.26
N ASP A 516 -24.02 6.19 5.24
CA ASP A 516 -25.25 5.79 4.58
C ASP A 516 -24.88 4.79 3.48
N VAL A 517 -25.50 3.61 3.53
CA VAL A 517 -25.29 2.54 2.54
C VAL A 517 -26.58 2.31 1.78
N VAL A 518 -26.48 2.27 0.44
CA VAL A 518 -27.63 2.17 -0.46
C VAL A 518 -27.53 0.90 -1.28
N ASP A 519 -28.61 0.14 -1.33
CA ASP A 519 -28.78 -0.95 -2.30
C ASP A 519 -30.23 -0.97 -2.78
N ILE A 520 -30.44 -1.34 -4.05
CA ILE A 520 -31.78 -1.51 -4.60
C ILE A 520 -32.41 -2.84 -4.15
N ASP A 521 -31.60 -3.83 -3.77
CA ASP A 521 -32.05 -5.14 -3.30
C ASP A 521 -31.97 -5.24 -1.76
N ASN A 522 -33.13 -5.37 -1.12
CA ASN A 522 -33.24 -5.58 0.31
C ASN A 522 -32.49 -6.83 0.80
N ARG A 523 -32.31 -7.85 -0.05
CA ARG A 523 -31.52 -9.06 0.28
C ARG A 523 -30.03 -8.74 0.45
N SER A 524 -29.50 -7.81 -0.34
CA SER A 524 -28.12 -7.32 -0.20
C SER A 524 -27.95 -6.62 1.15
N ILE A 525 -28.89 -5.74 1.52
CA ILE A 525 -28.90 -5.05 2.82
C ILE A 525 -28.94 -6.05 3.99
N GLU A 526 -29.83 -7.04 3.94
CA GLU A 526 -29.90 -8.08 4.96
C GLU A 526 -28.57 -8.86 5.05
N THR A 527 -27.97 -9.22 3.92
CA THR A 527 -26.70 -9.93 3.87
C THR A 527 -25.58 -9.09 4.50
N LEU A 528 -25.50 -7.81 4.15
CA LEU A 528 -24.55 -6.85 4.69
C LEU A 528 -24.66 -6.74 6.21
N GLN A 529 -25.87 -6.55 6.75
CA GLN A 529 -26.10 -6.47 8.20
C GLN A 529 -25.53 -7.69 8.93
N ASN A 530 -25.69 -8.89 8.36
CA ASN A 530 -25.16 -10.12 8.93
C ASN A 530 -23.64 -10.26 8.79
N LEU A 531 -23.05 -9.76 7.68
CA LEU A 531 -21.61 -9.72 7.50
C LEU A 531 -20.94 -8.74 8.49
N LEU A 532 -21.56 -7.60 8.74
CA LEU A 532 -21.04 -6.57 9.65
C LEU A 532 -21.01 -7.02 11.12
N ASN A 533 -21.78 -8.05 11.50
CA ASN A 533 -21.64 -8.69 12.82
C ASN A 533 -20.26 -9.36 13.02
N HIS A 534 -19.49 -9.57 11.94
CA HIS A 534 -18.11 -10.10 11.97
C HIS A 534 -17.05 -8.99 11.88
N VAL A 535 -17.45 -7.73 12.00
CA VAL A 535 -16.56 -6.56 11.98
C VAL A 535 -16.73 -5.82 13.32
N THR A 536 -15.62 -5.45 13.95
CA THR A 536 -15.66 -4.56 15.12
C THR A 536 -15.96 -3.14 14.66
N ILE A 537 -17.16 -2.65 14.98
CA ILE A 537 -17.60 -1.29 14.67
C ILE A 537 -17.42 -0.43 15.94
N PRO A 538 -16.59 0.63 15.89
CA PRO A 538 -16.45 1.58 16.98
C PRO A 538 -17.76 2.33 17.30
N GLU A 539 -17.96 2.77 18.54
CA GLU A 539 -19.19 3.46 18.98
C GLU A 539 -19.47 4.77 18.23
N ASN A 540 -18.42 5.45 17.76
CA ASN A 540 -18.48 6.68 16.97
C ASN A 540 -18.84 6.44 15.49
N VAL A 541 -19.04 5.19 15.06
CA VAL A 541 -19.41 4.87 13.68
C VAL A 541 -20.88 4.44 13.62
N HIS A 542 -21.67 5.13 12.81
CA HIS A 542 -23.08 4.88 12.61
C HIS A 542 -23.34 4.46 11.16
N ILE A 543 -24.01 3.33 10.95
CA ILE A 543 -24.32 2.82 9.62
C ILE A 543 -25.83 2.87 9.40
N ASN A 544 -26.27 3.64 8.40
CA ASN A 544 -27.68 3.79 8.03
C ASN A 544 -27.95 3.01 6.73
N TYR A 545 -28.94 2.13 6.76
CA TYR A 545 -29.28 1.28 5.61
C TYR A 545 -30.45 1.87 4.82
N ILE A 546 -30.25 2.07 3.52
CA ILE A 546 -31.25 2.64 2.62
C ILE A 546 -31.53 1.62 1.50
N CYS A 547 -32.69 0.98 1.53
CA CYS A 547 -33.15 0.12 0.44
C CYS A 547 -33.85 0.97 -0.62
N ALA A 548 -33.11 1.45 -1.62
CA ALA A 548 -33.64 2.30 -2.68
C ALA A 548 -32.79 2.22 -3.95
N ASP A 549 -33.39 2.59 -5.08
CA ASP A 549 -32.64 2.88 -6.30
C ASP A 549 -31.84 4.17 -6.10
N PHE A 550 -30.51 4.07 -6.00
CA PHE A 550 -29.64 5.23 -5.82
C PHE A 550 -29.88 6.33 -6.86
N LEU A 551 -30.14 5.99 -8.13
CA LEU A 551 -30.31 6.98 -9.20
C LEU A 551 -31.63 7.74 -9.08
N LEU A 552 -32.66 7.14 -8.49
CA LEU A 552 -33.98 7.76 -8.32
C LEU A 552 -34.22 8.30 -6.90
N HIS A 553 -33.46 7.85 -5.90
CA HIS A 553 -33.62 8.25 -4.52
C HIS A 553 -33.28 9.74 -4.29
N ILE A 554 -34.11 10.44 -3.52
CA ILE A 554 -33.91 11.86 -3.20
C ILE A 554 -33.24 11.96 -1.83
N PHE A 555 -32.01 12.45 -1.82
CA PHE A 555 -31.24 12.66 -0.59
C PHE A 555 -31.51 14.05 -0.01
N SER A 556 -31.74 14.14 1.30
CA SER A 556 -31.97 15.39 2.02
C SER A 556 -30.68 16.13 2.42
N LYS A 557 -29.52 15.46 2.32
CA LYS A 557 -28.21 16.00 2.70
C LYS A 557 -27.16 15.81 1.59
N LYS A 558 -26.08 16.59 1.70
CA LYS A 558 -24.82 16.35 0.96
C LYS A 558 -23.91 15.47 1.80
N TYR A 559 -22.92 14.87 1.13
CA TYR A 559 -21.95 13.99 1.75
C TYR A 559 -20.54 14.56 1.60
N ASP A 560 -19.70 14.31 2.59
CA ASP A 560 -18.29 14.65 2.52
C ASP A 560 -17.56 13.72 1.55
N VAL A 561 -17.94 12.44 1.58
CA VAL A 561 -17.39 11.38 0.72
C VAL A 561 -18.51 10.56 0.10
N VAL A 562 -18.46 10.34 -1.22
CA VAL A 562 -19.22 9.31 -1.92
C VAL A 562 -18.22 8.30 -2.48
N VAL A 563 -18.31 7.04 -2.08
CA VAL A 563 -17.31 6.02 -2.41
C VAL A 563 -17.97 4.68 -2.71
N GLY A 564 -17.49 3.93 -3.69
CA GLY A 564 -18.07 2.62 -3.99
C GLY A 564 -17.64 2.01 -5.33
N ASN A 565 -18.27 0.89 -5.65
CA ASN A 565 -18.14 0.20 -6.93
C ASN A 565 -19.52 0.11 -7.62
N PRO A 566 -19.91 1.10 -8.44
CA PRO A 566 -21.22 1.11 -9.10
C PRO A 566 -21.40 -0.06 -10.10
N PRO A 567 -22.65 -0.46 -10.41
CA PRO A 567 -22.92 -1.52 -11.38
C PRO A 567 -22.45 -1.19 -12.81
N TYR A 568 -21.82 -2.15 -13.49
CA TYR A 568 -21.28 -1.96 -14.85
C TYR A 568 -22.29 -2.29 -15.97
N LYS A 569 -23.56 -2.58 -15.65
CA LYS A 569 -24.60 -2.96 -16.60
C LYS A 569 -24.92 -1.83 -17.59
N LYS A 570 -25.13 -2.20 -18.86
CA LYS A 570 -25.65 -1.32 -19.91
C LYS A 570 -27.13 -1.58 -20.15
N LEU A 571 -27.96 -0.55 -20.03
CA LEU A 571 -29.41 -0.66 -20.26
C LEU A 571 -29.74 -0.59 -21.75
N THR A 572 -30.21 -1.70 -22.32
CA THR A 572 -30.62 -1.76 -23.74
C THR A 572 -32.10 -2.11 -23.94
N LYS A 573 -32.69 -2.89 -23.02
CA LYS A 573 -34.08 -3.36 -23.12
C LYS A 573 -35.08 -2.52 -22.31
N GLU A 574 -34.65 -1.95 -21.19
CA GLU A 574 -35.49 -1.26 -20.20
C GLU A 574 -35.68 0.23 -20.55
N LYS A 575 -36.42 0.54 -21.63
CA LYS A 575 -36.52 1.91 -22.17
C LYS A 575 -37.07 2.96 -21.20
N ASN A 576 -38.10 2.63 -20.41
CA ASN A 576 -38.73 3.57 -19.48
C ASN A 576 -37.82 3.92 -18.29
N LEU A 577 -37.12 2.90 -17.75
CA LEU A 577 -36.15 3.11 -16.67
C LEU A 577 -34.96 3.94 -17.18
N LEU A 578 -34.46 3.62 -18.38
CA LEU A 578 -33.41 4.40 -19.03
C LEU A 578 -33.82 5.86 -19.24
N ALA A 579 -35.07 6.13 -19.67
CA ALA A 579 -35.58 7.49 -19.80
C ALA A 579 -35.61 8.21 -18.45
N SER A 580 -35.98 7.51 -17.37
CA SER A 580 -35.98 8.06 -16.01
C SER A 580 -34.57 8.38 -15.52
N TYR A 581 -33.58 7.53 -15.79
CA TYR A 581 -32.18 7.83 -15.48
C TYR A 581 -31.62 8.98 -16.34
N LYS A 582 -32.18 9.21 -17.53
CA LYS A 582 -31.76 10.26 -18.45
C LYS A 582 -32.43 11.63 -18.21
N SER A 583 -33.44 11.73 -17.35
CA SER A 583 -34.25 12.96 -17.22
C SER A 583 -33.43 14.18 -16.79
N ASP A 584 -32.46 13.98 -15.90
CA ASP A 584 -31.75 15.08 -15.20
C ASP A 584 -30.23 14.92 -15.21
N ILE A 585 -29.69 14.23 -16.23
CA ILE A 585 -28.24 14.03 -16.40
C ILE A 585 -27.72 14.76 -17.64
N TYR A 586 -26.42 15.06 -17.63
CA TYR A 586 -25.76 15.72 -18.75
C TYR A 586 -25.38 14.75 -19.87
N ASN A 587 -24.87 13.56 -19.53
CA ASN A 587 -24.51 12.56 -20.55
C ASN A 587 -25.70 11.69 -20.97
N THR A 588 -26.46 12.19 -21.94
CA THR A 588 -27.55 11.43 -22.59
C THR A 588 -27.06 10.42 -23.63
N ASP A 589 -25.77 10.39 -23.97
CA ASP A 589 -25.22 9.59 -25.07
C ASP A 589 -24.90 8.15 -24.64
N THR A 590 -24.78 7.90 -23.33
CA THR A 590 -24.54 6.57 -22.77
C THR A 590 -25.82 5.93 -22.24
N ASN A 591 -25.79 4.60 -22.15
CA ASN A 591 -26.78 3.81 -21.42
C ASN A 591 -26.14 2.99 -20.28
N ASN A 592 -24.86 3.25 -19.95
CA ASN A 592 -24.17 2.54 -18.87
C ASN A 592 -24.52 3.15 -17.53
N ILE A 593 -24.96 2.31 -16.58
CA ILE A 593 -25.42 2.74 -15.27
C ILE A 593 -24.32 3.47 -14.49
N PHE A 594 -23.07 2.97 -14.51
CA PHE A 594 -21.98 3.59 -13.77
C PHE A 594 -21.72 5.06 -14.14
N ALA A 595 -22.02 5.48 -15.39
CA ALA A 595 -21.85 6.88 -15.79
C ALA A 595 -22.89 7.80 -15.13
N PHE A 596 -24.12 7.32 -14.98
CA PHE A 596 -25.18 8.02 -14.24
C PHE A 596 -24.84 8.10 -12.75
N PHE A 597 -24.23 7.04 -12.21
CA PHE A 597 -23.73 7.03 -10.83
C PHE A 597 -22.66 8.10 -10.60
N ILE A 598 -21.70 8.27 -11.53
CA ILE A 598 -20.68 9.31 -11.44
C ILE A 598 -21.32 10.70 -11.34
N GLU A 599 -22.25 11.03 -12.25
CA GLU A 599 -22.87 12.35 -12.28
C GLU A 599 -23.67 12.64 -11.00
N LYS A 600 -24.50 11.68 -10.55
CA LYS A 600 -25.25 11.85 -9.30
C LYS A 600 -24.34 11.92 -8.08
N ALA A 601 -23.28 11.10 -8.01
CA ALA A 601 -22.29 11.17 -6.94
C ALA A 601 -21.60 12.53 -6.88
N MET A 602 -21.24 13.11 -8.04
CA MET A 602 -20.66 14.47 -8.12
C MET A 602 -21.61 15.56 -7.66
N LEU A 603 -22.92 15.36 -7.80
CA LEU A 603 -23.91 16.27 -7.24
C LEU A 603 -23.99 16.14 -5.72
N LEU A 604 -23.89 14.93 -5.17
CA LEU A 604 -24.10 14.66 -3.74
C LEU A 604 -22.85 14.85 -2.87
N GLY A 605 -21.66 14.55 -3.41
CA GLY A 605 -20.43 14.44 -2.65
C GLY A 605 -19.45 15.61 -2.83
N SER A 606 -18.76 16.00 -1.75
CA SER A 606 -17.59 16.89 -1.82
C SER A 606 -16.37 16.16 -2.41
N VAL A 607 -16.21 14.89 -2.06
CA VAL A 607 -15.21 13.97 -2.63
C VAL A 607 -15.92 12.75 -3.19
N VAL A 608 -15.60 12.37 -4.42
CA VAL A 608 -16.17 11.19 -5.09
C VAL A 608 -15.04 10.24 -5.45
N ALA A 609 -15.16 8.98 -5.02
CA ALA A 609 -14.19 7.94 -5.31
C ALA A 609 -14.86 6.64 -5.77
N LEU A 610 -14.89 6.40 -7.08
CA LEU A 610 -15.59 5.25 -7.66
C LEU A 610 -14.64 4.34 -8.43
N ILE A 611 -14.86 3.03 -8.32
CA ILE A 611 -14.26 2.02 -9.21
C ILE A 611 -15.18 1.86 -10.42
N VAL A 612 -14.64 2.03 -11.62
CA VAL A 612 -15.43 2.04 -12.85
C VAL A 612 -14.68 1.36 -13.99
N PRO A 613 -15.38 0.90 -15.04
CA PRO A 613 -14.72 0.38 -16.23
C PRO A 613 -13.79 1.42 -16.85
N LYS A 614 -12.59 1.01 -17.25
CA LYS A 614 -11.58 1.83 -17.95
C LYS A 614 -12.11 2.43 -19.26
N SER A 615 -13.20 1.89 -19.80
CA SER A 615 -13.94 2.51 -20.90
C SER A 615 -14.33 3.97 -20.62
N LEU A 616 -14.52 4.39 -19.36
CA LEU A 616 -14.77 5.79 -18.98
C LEU A 616 -13.75 6.75 -19.61
N ILE A 617 -12.46 6.38 -19.61
CA ILE A 617 -11.39 7.25 -20.07
C ILE A 617 -11.12 7.15 -21.57
N ASN A 618 -11.68 6.14 -22.26
CA ASN A 618 -11.34 5.78 -23.63
C ASN A 618 -12.51 5.86 -24.63
N ALA A 619 -13.73 5.48 -24.22
CA ALA A 619 -14.82 5.24 -25.16
C ALA A 619 -15.60 6.53 -25.50
N PRO A 620 -16.14 6.66 -26.74
CA PRO A 620 -16.86 7.85 -27.20
C PRO A 620 -18.11 8.18 -26.38
N GLU A 621 -18.84 7.16 -25.92
CA GLU A 621 -20.10 7.37 -25.18
C GLU A 621 -19.93 8.06 -23.81
N PHE A 622 -18.68 8.22 -23.34
CA PHE A 622 -18.37 8.91 -22.08
C PHE A 622 -17.73 10.28 -22.28
N ASN A 623 -17.66 10.81 -23.50
CA ASN A 623 -17.07 12.13 -23.78
C ASN A 623 -17.71 13.23 -22.90
N LYS A 624 -19.04 13.26 -22.83
CA LYS A 624 -19.78 14.24 -21.99
C LYS A 624 -19.48 14.08 -20.50
N THR A 625 -19.43 12.86 -19.98
CA THR A 625 -19.06 12.60 -18.58
C THR A 625 -17.63 13.06 -18.31
N ARG A 626 -16.67 12.78 -19.20
CA ARG A 626 -15.29 13.27 -19.08
C ARG A 626 -15.21 14.80 -19.06
N LEU A 627 -15.96 15.49 -19.92
CA LEU A 627 -16.00 16.95 -19.92
C LEU A 627 -16.47 17.54 -18.58
N LEU A 628 -17.41 16.89 -17.88
CA LEU A 628 -17.82 17.29 -16.54
C LEU A 628 -16.71 17.06 -15.51
N MET A 629 -16.13 15.87 -15.53
CA MET A 629 -15.09 15.48 -14.57
C MET A 629 -13.82 16.34 -14.72
N ALA A 630 -13.41 16.65 -15.95
CA ALA A 630 -12.19 17.42 -16.25
C ALA A 630 -12.24 18.87 -15.70
N LYS A 631 -13.43 19.40 -15.39
CA LYS A 631 -13.61 20.72 -14.75
C LYS A 631 -13.39 20.70 -13.24
N LYS A 632 -13.26 19.52 -12.65
CA LYS A 632 -13.06 19.31 -11.20
C LYS A 632 -11.63 18.85 -10.95
N LYS A 633 -11.17 18.91 -9.69
CA LYS A 633 -9.87 18.34 -9.32
C LYS A 633 -9.95 16.83 -9.25
N ILE A 634 -9.32 16.15 -10.20
CA ILE A 634 -9.07 14.71 -10.16
C ILE A 634 -7.73 14.53 -9.44
N SER A 635 -7.78 14.23 -8.14
CA SER A 635 -6.56 14.11 -7.34
C SER A 635 -5.81 12.81 -7.66
N HIS A 636 -6.54 11.72 -7.91
CA HIS A 636 -5.95 10.42 -8.17
C HIS A 636 -6.70 9.67 -9.28
N ILE A 637 -5.95 8.93 -10.10
CA ILE A 637 -6.45 7.88 -10.99
C ILE A 637 -5.63 6.62 -10.68
N ILE A 638 -6.31 5.50 -10.40
CA ILE A 638 -5.68 4.22 -10.11
C ILE A 638 -6.07 3.26 -11.24
N ASP A 639 -5.11 2.86 -12.07
CA ASP A 639 -5.35 1.91 -13.16
C ASP A 639 -5.05 0.49 -12.71
N PHE A 640 -6.11 -0.28 -12.46
CA PHE A 640 -5.99 -1.68 -12.08
C PHE A 640 -5.77 -2.60 -13.29
N GLY A 641 -6.00 -2.13 -14.52
CA GLY A 641 -6.09 -2.98 -15.70
C GLY A 641 -7.01 -4.17 -15.46
N GLU A 642 -6.55 -5.37 -15.82
CA GLU A 642 -7.22 -6.65 -15.52
C GLU A 642 -6.94 -7.19 -14.11
N LYS A 643 -5.97 -6.63 -13.38
CA LYS A 643 -5.55 -7.14 -12.07
C LYS A 643 -6.57 -6.83 -10.96
N GLY A 644 -7.47 -5.86 -11.21
CA GLY A 644 -8.57 -5.51 -10.30
C GLY A 644 -9.52 -6.69 -10.08
N PHE A 645 -10.06 -7.25 -11.16
CA PHE A 645 -11.10 -8.29 -11.12
C PHE A 645 -10.77 -9.48 -12.03
N LYS A 646 -10.11 -10.52 -11.50
CA LYS A 646 -9.51 -11.63 -12.26
C LYS A 646 -10.46 -12.37 -13.22
N ASN A 647 -11.74 -12.50 -12.85
CA ASN A 647 -12.71 -13.33 -13.59
C ASN A 647 -13.59 -12.51 -14.54
N VAL A 648 -13.28 -11.23 -14.67
CA VAL A 648 -14.06 -10.29 -15.45
C VAL A 648 -13.17 -9.81 -16.56
N LYS A 649 -13.62 -9.97 -17.81
CA LYS A 649 -12.90 -9.46 -18.98
C LYS A 649 -13.12 -7.94 -19.14
N ILE A 650 -13.03 -7.19 -18.04
CA ILE A 650 -13.21 -5.75 -17.99
C ILE A 650 -12.00 -5.15 -17.28
N GLU A 651 -11.32 -4.24 -17.96
CA GLU A 651 -10.29 -3.41 -17.34
C GLU A 651 -10.98 -2.31 -16.51
N THR A 652 -10.45 -2.04 -15.31
CA THR A 652 -11.06 -1.09 -14.38
C THR A 652 -10.07 -0.06 -13.90
N ILE A 653 -10.57 1.14 -13.62
CA ILE A 653 -9.85 2.20 -12.93
C ILE A 653 -10.62 2.60 -11.68
N ALA A 654 -9.96 3.22 -10.73
CA ALA A 654 -10.61 4.10 -9.77
C ALA A 654 -10.19 5.55 -10.03
N PHE A 655 -11.03 6.50 -9.63
CA PHE A 655 -10.64 7.90 -9.56
C PHE A 655 -10.99 8.45 -8.17
N VAL A 656 -10.30 9.50 -7.75
CA VAL A 656 -10.69 10.35 -6.60
C VAL A 656 -10.83 11.77 -7.11
N LEU A 657 -12.01 12.35 -6.95
CA LEU A 657 -12.40 13.65 -7.50
C LEU A 657 -12.94 14.55 -6.40
N GLU A 658 -12.46 15.78 -6.32
CA GLU A 658 -12.92 16.80 -5.37
C GLU A 658 -13.79 17.83 -6.11
N THR A 659 -15.10 17.83 -5.84
CA THR A 659 -16.12 18.48 -6.70
C THR A 659 -16.13 20.02 -6.60
N ALA A 660 -15.60 20.57 -5.50
CA ALA A 660 -15.48 22.00 -5.26
C ALA A 660 -14.13 22.59 -5.70
N LYS A 661 -13.11 21.76 -5.96
CA LYS A 661 -11.75 22.23 -6.30
C LYS A 661 -11.53 22.27 -7.80
N LYS A 662 -10.67 23.20 -8.23
CA LYS A 662 -10.25 23.35 -9.63
C LYS A 662 -9.15 22.34 -9.99
N PRO A 663 -9.04 21.93 -11.27
CA PRO A 663 -7.97 21.07 -11.77
C PRO A 663 -6.57 21.56 -11.36
N GLU A 664 -5.70 20.62 -11.04
CA GLU A 664 -4.31 20.87 -10.66
C GLU A 664 -3.43 19.71 -11.17
N ASN A 665 -2.63 19.07 -10.30
CA ASN A 665 -1.93 17.84 -10.59
C ASN A 665 -2.81 16.63 -10.23
N THR A 666 -2.68 15.59 -11.03
CA THR A 666 -3.28 14.28 -10.83
C THR A 666 -2.18 13.26 -10.60
N ILE A 667 -2.36 12.41 -9.61
CA ILE A 667 -1.49 11.26 -9.34
C ILE A 667 -2.06 10.05 -10.08
N VAL A 668 -1.28 9.41 -10.93
CA VAL A 668 -1.64 8.20 -11.66
C VAL A 668 -0.90 7.02 -11.05
N GLU A 669 -1.62 6.11 -10.40
CA GLU A 669 -1.08 4.87 -9.84
C GLU A 669 -1.42 3.69 -10.78
N SER A 670 -0.42 3.00 -11.31
CA SER A 670 -0.61 1.92 -12.25
C SER A 670 -0.24 0.56 -11.67
N TYR A 671 -1.20 -0.36 -11.65
CA TYR A 671 -0.94 -1.78 -11.36
C TYR A 671 -0.38 -2.51 -12.59
N ILE A 672 -0.41 -1.88 -13.78
CA ILE A 672 0.12 -2.43 -15.02
C ILE A 672 1.63 -2.22 -15.08
N THR A 673 2.09 -0.98 -14.88
CA THR A 673 3.51 -0.61 -14.93
C THR A 673 4.19 -0.66 -13.57
N GLU A 674 3.43 -0.80 -12.48
CA GLU A 674 3.89 -0.76 -11.08
C GLU A 674 4.59 0.56 -10.74
N ARG A 675 4.04 1.66 -11.26
CA ARG A 675 4.57 3.02 -11.06
C ARG A 675 3.51 3.97 -10.54
N ILE A 676 3.98 5.07 -9.95
CA ILE A 676 3.19 6.23 -9.62
C ILE A 676 3.80 7.44 -10.34
N ASP A 677 2.98 8.12 -11.11
CA ASP A 677 3.36 9.31 -11.87
C ASP A 677 2.53 10.51 -11.41
N VAL A 678 3.13 11.70 -11.38
CA VAL A 678 2.44 12.95 -11.06
C VAL A 678 2.48 13.84 -12.29
N GLN A 679 1.31 14.20 -12.80
CA GLN A 679 1.19 15.00 -14.02
C GLN A 679 0.16 16.11 -13.85
N LYS A 680 0.31 17.20 -14.62
CA LYS A 680 -0.76 18.21 -14.70
C LYS A 680 -2.02 17.55 -15.24
N GLN A 681 -3.16 17.75 -14.59
CA GLN A 681 -4.43 17.17 -15.02
C GLN A 681 -4.73 17.55 -16.47
N ALA A 682 -4.51 18.83 -16.84
CA ALA A 682 -4.72 19.32 -18.20
C ALA A 682 -3.87 18.61 -19.27
N TYR A 683 -2.71 18.06 -18.90
CA TYR A 683 -1.88 17.28 -19.81
C TYR A 683 -2.47 15.89 -20.09
N LEU A 684 -3.10 15.27 -19.07
CA LEU A 684 -3.77 13.97 -19.17
C LEU A 684 -5.15 14.06 -19.80
N THR A 685 -5.85 15.18 -19.57
CA THR A 685 -7.23 15.44 -20.02
C THR A 685 -7.30 16.43 -21.18
N ASP A 686 -6.24 16.50 -21.97
CA ASP A 686 -6.09 17.40 -23.12
C ASP A 686 -7.23 17.15 -24.14
N ASP A 687 -7.94 18.22 -24.51
CA ASP A 687 -9.11 18.19 -25.39
C ASP A 687 -8.75 18.09 -26.87
N ASN A 688 -7.46 18.21 -27.22
CA ASN A 688 -6.96 17.88 -28.56
C ASN A 688 -7.01 16.38 -28.85
N PHE A 689 -7.23 15.53 -27.84
CA PHE A 689 -7.37 14.08 -28.00
C PHE A 689 -8.79 13.62 -27.63
N PRO A 690 -9.32 12.58 -28.30
CA PRO A 690 -10.71 12.14 -28.09
C PRO A 690 -10.94 11.41 -26.76
N CYS A 691 -9.86 11.06 -26.05
CA CYS A 691 -9.85 10.32 -24.80
C CYS A 691 -8.79 10.89 -23.85
N TRP A 692 -8.91 10.62 -22.55
CA TRP A 692 -7.84 10.96 -21.61
C TRP A 692 -6.67 10.00 -21.80
N ILE A 693 -5.44 10.49 -21.72
CA ILE A 693 -4.23 9.70 -21.92
C ILE A 693 -3.40 9.72 -20.63
N ILE A 694 -3.70 8.79 -19.72
CA ILE A 694 -3.14 8.75 -18.36
C ILE A 694 -1.67 8.28 -18.32
N TYR A 695 -1.17 7.69 -19.40
CA TYR A 695 0.24 7.31 -19.58
C TYR A 695 1.01 8.23 -20.53
N ARG A 696 0.44 9.40 -20.87
CA ARG A 696 1.05 10.36 -21.80
C ARG A 696 2.43 10.78 -21.29
N ASN A 697 3.40 10.83 -22.19
CA ASN A 697 4.78 11.18 -21.88
C ASN A 697 5.45 11.87 -23.08
N GLN A 698 6.71 12.26 -22.92
CA GLN A 698 7.47 12.94 -23.96
C GLN A 698 7.62 12.11 -25.24
N GLU A 699 7.78 10.78 -25.14
CA GLU A 699 7.89 9.91 -26.32
C GLU A 699 6.58 9.90 -27.12
N PHE A 700 5.44 9.89 -26.44
CA PHE A 700 4.13 10.03 -27.06
C PHE A 700 4.01 11.37 -27.80
N ASP A 701 4.36 12.49 -27.15
CA ASP A 701 4.27 13.82 -27.76
C ASP A 701 5.17 13.95 -29.00
N ASN A 702 6.37 13.36 -28.96
CA ASN A 702 7.30 13.38 -30.08
C ASN A 702 6.73 12.68 -31.33
N VAL A 703 5.92 11.64 -31.16
CA VAL A 703 5.21 10.98 -32.27
C VAL A 703 3.98 11.78 -32.67
N ALA A 704 3.19 12.23 -31.70
CA ALA A 704 1.99 13.02 -31.95
C ALA A 704 2.28 14.28 -32.78
N ASN A 705 3.40 14.95 -32.50
CA ASN A 705 3.79 16.16 -33.22
C ASN A 705 4.11 15.91 -34.70
N LYS A 706 4.46 14.68 -35.09
CA LYS A 706 4.72 14.28 -36.48
C LYS A 706 3.47 13.88 -37.27
N LEU A 707 2.32 13.77 -36.61
CA LEU A 707 1.09 13.27 -37.21
C LEU A 707 0.02 14.35 -37.35
N GLU A 708 -0.67 14.34 -38.47
CA GLU A 708 -1.96 14.98 -38.65
C GLU A 708 -3.05 13.96 -38.33
N PHE A 709 -3.77 14.18 -37.23
CA PHE A 709 -4.79 13.26 -36.69
C PHE A 709 -6.18 13.48 -37.29
N ASP A 710 -7.14 12.64 -36.87
CA ASP A 710 -8.56 12.72 -37.26
C ASP A 710 -8.81 12.60 -38.77
N VAL A 711 -8.06 11.70 -39.41
CA VAL A 711 -8.11 11.49 -40.87
C VAL A 711 -9.19 10.47 -41.27
N PHE A 712 -9.53 9.53 -40.38
CA PHE A 712 -10.37 8.37 -40.71
C PHE A 712 -11.65 8.26 -39.87
N LYS A 713 -12.68 7.66 -40.46
CA LYS A 713 -13.80 7.00 -39.75
C LYS A 713 -13.63 5.50 -39.82
N ALA A 714 -13.92 4.82 -38.71
CA ALA A 714 -13.86 3.36 -38.64
C ALA A 714 -15.23 2.73 -38.92
N TYR A 715 -15.26 1.75 -39.82
CA TYR A 715 -16.37 0.82 -40.02
C TYR A 715 -15.93 -0.60 -39.68
N ARG A 716 -16.87 -1.41 -39.18
CA ARG A 716 -16.65 -2.82 -38.92
C ARG A 716 -17.94 -3.59 -39.12
N ASP A 717 -17.89 -4.62 -39.95
CA ASP A 717 -18.96 -5.59 -40.09
C ASP A 717 -18.97 -6.58 -38.91
N ARG A 718 -20.15 -6.97 -38.42
CA ARG A 718 -20.30 -8.00 -37.38
C ARG A 718 -21.15 -9.19 -37.83
N VAL A 719 -21.61 -9.17 -39.08
CA VAL A 719 -22.54 -10.14 -39.65
C VAL A 719 -21.79 -11.29 -40.33
N ILE A 720 -20.63 -11.03 -40.92
CA ILE A 720 -19.82 -12.09 -41.55
C ILE A 720 -19.33 -13.10 -40.52
N THR A 721 -19.73 -14.36 -40.71
CA THR A 721 -19.34 -15.51 -39.88
C THR A 721 -18.85 -16.65 -40.76
N LYS A 722 -18.20 -17.66 -40.15
CA LYS A 722 -17.76 -18.88 -40.86
C LYS A 722 -18.88 -19.60 -41.62
N ALA A 723 -20.14 -19.44 -41.19
CA ALA A 723 -21.27 -20.15 -41.77
C ALA A 723 -21.62 -19.66 -43.19
N ILE A 724 -21.27 -18.42 -43.52
CA ILE A 724 -21.58 -17.80 -44.81
C ILE A 724 -20.32 -17.62 -45.69
N THR A 725 -19.20 -18.23 -45.31
CA THR A 725 -17.93 -18.16 -46.04
C THR A 725 -17.45 -19.54 -46.48
N SER A 726 -16.80 -19.64 -47.63
CA SER A 726 -16.24 -20.86 -48.24
C SER A 726 -14.72 -20.79 -48.41
N SER A 727 -14.08 -21.90 -48.81
CA SER A 727 -12.65 -21.94 -49.15
C SER A 727 -12.32 -21.42 -50.56
N HIS A 728 -13.34 -21.23 -51.41
CA HIS A 728 -13.23 -20.74 -52.78
C HIS A 728 -14.49 -19.93 -53.13
N GLY A 729 -14.35 -18.85 -53.89
CA GLY A 729 -15.48 -18.01 -54.30
C GLY A 729 -14.99 -16.76 -55.03
N GLN A 730 -15.93 -15.92 -55.46
CA GLN A 730 -15.67 -14.73 -56.26
C GLN A 730 -15.08 -13.57 -55.45
N ILE A 731 -15.61 -13.33 -54.25
CA ILE A 731 -15.18 -12.21 -53.40
C ILE A 731 -14.38 -12.76 -52.23
N ARG A 732 -13.17 -12.25 -52.05
CA ARG A 732 -12.32 -12.66 -50.93
C ARG A 732 -12.69 -11.92 -49.64
N VAL A 733 -12.82 -12.67 -48.55
CA VAL A 733 -13.09 -12.14 -47.21
C VAL A 733 -11.78 -12.04 -46.43
N LEU A 734 -11.30 -10.81 -46.24
CA LEU A 734 -10.06 -10.51 -45.53
C LEU A 734 -10.28 -10.48 -44.01
N LYS A 735 -9.38 -11.15 -43.30
CA LYS A 735 -9.38 -11.27 -41.84
C LYS A 735 -8.08 -10.74 -41.24
N SER A 736 -8.01 -10.61 -39.92
CA SER A 736 -6.93 -9.92 -39.21
C SER A 736 -5.51 -10.43 -39.53
N ARG A 737 -5.35 -11.74 -39.81
CA ARG A 737 -4.04 -12.31 -40.19
C ARG A 737 -3.68 -12.06 -41.66
N ASN A 738 -4.65 -11.75 -42.51
CA ASN A 738 -4.39 -11.41 -43.91
C ASN A 738 -3.80 -10.02 -44.07
N ILE A 739 -3.97 -9.12 -43.10
CA ILE A 739 -3.45 -7.76 -43.23
C ILE A 739 -1.97 -7.76 -42.85
N GLY A 740 -1.09 -7.41 -43.79
CA GLY A 740 0.34 -7.18 -43.58
C GLY A 740 0.69 -5.69 -43.50
N ASN A 741 1.97 -5.36 -43.64
CA ASN A 741 2.40 -3.97 -43.79
C ASN A 741 2.34 -3.61 -45.29
N ASN A 742 1.37 -2.77 -45.68
CA ASN A 742 1.14 -2.37 -47.07
C ASN A 742 0.84 -3.53 -48.05
N GLU A 743 0.49 -4.70 -47.53
CA GLU A 743 0.25 -5.90 -48.33
C GLU A 743 -0.87 -6.78 -47.74
N ILE A 744 -1.40 -7.67 -48.58
CA ILE A 744 -2.27 -8.76 -48.15
C ILE A 744 -1.48 -10.07 -48.14
N VAL A 745 -1.49 -10.74 -47.00
CA VAL A 745 -0.86 -12.03 -46.76
C VAL A 745 -1.83 -13.15 -47.11
N ASN A 746 -1.42 -14.03 -48.03
CA ASN A 746 -2.12 -15.26 -48.34
C ASN A 746 -1.77 -16.33 -47.32
N ILE A 747 -2.79 -16.98 -46.75
CA ILE A 747 -2.60 -17.97 -45.68
C ILE A 747 -3.43 -19.21 -46.04
N PRO A 748 -2.76 -20.32 -46.43
CA PRO A 748 -3.43 -21.60 -46.68
C PRO A 748 -4.33 -22.01 -45.51
N ASP A 749 -5.51 -22.54 -45.83
CA ASP A 749 -6.53 -23.01 -44.88
C ASP A 749 -7.09 -21.94 -43.92
N TYR A 750 -6.70 -20.67 -44.10
CA TYR A 750 -7.25 -19.53 -43.39
C TYR A 750 -7.99 -18.60 -44.34
N ASP A 751 -7.59 -18.48 -45.60
CA ASP A 751 -8.28 -17.67 -46.59
C ASP A 751 -9.73 -18.14 -46.79
N SER A 752 -10.65 -17.18 -46.94
CA SER A 752 -12.08 -17.42 -47.07
C SER A 752 -12.72 -16.51 -48.09
N TYR A 753 -13.81 -16.97 -48.69
CA TYR A 753 -14.50 -16.31 -49.80
C TYR A 753 -16.02 -16.31 -49.59
N ILE A 754 -16.71 -15.47 -50.33
CA ILE A 754 -18.18 -15.41 -50.39
C ILE A 754 -18.58 -15.11 -51.84
N ASP A 755 -19.68 -15.70 -52.29
CA ASP A 755 -20.22 -15.48 -53.64
C ASP A 755 -21.40 -14.50 -53.66
N ASP A 756 -22.16 -14.43 -52.57
CA ASP A 756 -23.32 -13.55 -52.41
C ASP A 756 -23.12 -12.59 -51.23
N ILE A 757 -23.19 -11.29 -51.51
CA ILE A 757 -23.04 -10.21 -50.51
C ILE A 757 -24.35 -9.46 -50.27
N ASP A 758 -25.47 -9.91 -50.84
CA ASP A 758 -26.76 -9.26 -50.66
C ASP A 758 -27.17 -9.28 -49.19
N GLY A 759 -27.55 -8.11 -48.68
CA GLY A 759 -27.88 -7.91 -47.27
C GLY A 759 -26.69 -7.71 -46.32
N LEU A 760 -25.44 -7.74 -46.81
CA LEU A 760 -24.26 -7.41 -46.02
C LEU A 760 -23.90 -5.92 -46.19
N ASP A 761 -23.99 -5.14 -45.11
CA ASP A 761 -23.67 -3.70 -45.12
C ASP A 761 -22.20 -3.41 -45.51
N VAL A 762 -21.28 -4.38 -45.35
CA VAL A 762 -19.89 -4.24 -45.82
C VAL A 762 -19.75 -4.22 -47.34
N GLY A 763 -20.75 -4.73 -48.07
CA GLY A 763 -20.75 -4.75 -49.54
C GLY A 763 -20.56 -3.38 -50.15
N LYS A 764 -20.96 -2.30 -49.46
CA LYS A 764 -20.74 -0.91 -49.89
C LYS A 764 -19.28 -0.49 -50.03
N PHE A 765 -18.34 -1.26 -49.47
CA PHE A 765 -16.90 -1.00 -49.57
C PHE A 765 -16.22 -1.84 -50.67
N LEU A 766 -16.93 -2.76 -51.32
CA LEU A 766 -16.35 -3.57 -52.38
C LEU A 766 -15.78 -2.66 -53.48
N ASN A 767 -14.53 -2.92 -53.87
CA ASN A 767 -13.80 -2.17 -54.89
C ASN A 767 -13.49 -0.69 -54.56
N HIS A 768 -13.72 -0.23 -53.32
CA HIS A 768 -13.22 1.05 -52.82
C HIS A 768 -11.74 0.93 -52.40
N THR A 769 -10.84 0.99 -53.38
CA THR A 769 -9.39 0.76 -53.17
C THR A 769 -8.66 1.86 -52.40
N ASP A 770 -9.35 2.96 -52.10
CA ASP A 770 -8.90 4.06 -51.25
C ASP A 770 -9.15 3.79 -49.75
N CYS A 771 -9.97 2.78 -49.42
CA CYS A 771 -10.19 2.37 -48.04
C CYS A 771 -8.94 1.71 -47.45
N VAL A 772 -8.66 2.00 -46.18
CA VAL A 772 -7.54 1.39 -45.44
C VAL A 772 -8.07 0.26 -44.54
N LEU A 773 -7.38 -0.87 -44.52
CA LEU A 773 -7.68 -2.01 -43.67
C LEU A 773 -6.74 -2.05 -42.48
N LEU A 774 -7.29 -2.21 -41.29
CA LEU A 774 -6.56 -2.30 -40.03
C LEU A 774 -7.06 -3.48 -39.20
N PRO A 775 -6.21 -4.40 -38.71
CA PRO A 775 -6.66 -5.48 -37.84
C PRO A 775 -7.32 -4.93 -36.58
N ASN A 776 -8.50 -5.44 -36.27
CA ASN A 776 -9.06 -5.24 -34.95
C ASN A 776 -8.21 -5.98 -33.92
N LEU A 777 -8.25 -5.47 -32.70
CA LEU A 777 -7.71 -6.11 -31.52
C LEU A 777 -6.16 -6.28 -31.45
N THR A 778 -5.37 -5.47 -32.16
CA THR A 778 -3.91 -5.64 -32.22
C THR A 778 -3.09 -4.51 -31.57
N TYR A 779 -2.05 -4.89 -30.82
CA TYR A 779 -0.93 -4.01 -30.41
C TYR A 779 0.24 -4.05 -31.40
N ASN A 780 0.07 -4.68 -32.55
CA ASN A 780 1.01 -4.63 -33.66
C ASN A 780 0.32 -3.97 -34.85
N PRO A 781 0.19 -2.62 -34.83
CA PRO A 781 -0.58 -1.90 -35.82
C PRO A 781 0.05 -2.13 -37.20
N ARG A 782 -0.77 -2.50 -38.17
CA ARG A 782 -0.34 -2.71 -39.56
C ARG A 782 -1.53 -2.47 -40.45
N ALA A 783 -1.30 -1.82 -41.58
CA ALA A 783 -2.37 -1.42 -42.45
C ALA A 783 -2.00 -1.64 -43.91
N CYS A 784 -3.02 -1.81 -44.73
CA CYS A 784 -2.89 -1.85 -46.18
C CYS A 784 -4.14 -1.25 -46.81
N PHE A 785 -4.08 -0.92 -48.11
CA PHE A 785 -5.28 -0.53 -48.84
C PHE A 785 -6.15 -1.75 -49.17
N LEU A 786 -7.47 -1.57 -49.17
CA LEU A 786 -8.43 -2.59 -49.59
C LEU A 786 -8.19 -2.97 -51.06
N PRO A 787 -7.83 -4.22 -51.39
CA PRO A 787 -7.70 -4.64 -52.78
C PRO A 787 -9.06 -4.72 -53.49
N LYS A 788 -9.02 -4.76 -54.82
CA LYS A 788 -10.20 -5.12 -55.62
C LYS A 788 -10.68 -6.53 -55.28
N ASP A 789 -11.97 -6.76 -55.48
CA ASP A 789 -12.64 -8.05 -55.31
C ASP A 789 -12.48 -8.64 -53.89
N CYS A 790 -12.30 -7.76 -52.90
CA CYS A 790 -12.15 -8.10 -51.49
C CYS A 790 -13.16 -7.33 -50.63
N ILE A 791 -13.58 -7.95 -49.52
CA ILE A 791 -14.28 -7.33 -48.39
C ILE A 791 -13.60 -7.75 -47.08
N ALA A 792 -14.04 -7.21 -45.94
CA ALA A 792 -13.44 -7.52 -44.64
C ALA A 792 -14.48 -8.04 -43.65
N ASP A 793 -14.12 -9.04 -42.84
CA ASP A 793 -14.97 -9.50 -41.74
C ASP A 793 -14.79 -8.64 -40.48
N GLY A 794 -15.48 -9.00 -39.39
CA GLY A 794 -15.39 -8.25 -38.14
C GLY A 794 -14.01 -8.25 -37.48
N SER A 795 -13.07 -9.09 -37.89
CA SER A 795 -11.70 -9.06 -37.36
C SER A 795 -10.83 -7.94 -37.96
N VAL A 796 -11.33 -7.21 -38.97
CA VAL A 796 -10.65 -6.09 -39.62
C VAL A 796 -11.57 -4.86 -39.62
N ALA A 797 -11.02 -3.70 -39.33
CA ALA A 797 -11.69 -2.42 -39.48
C ALA A 797 -11.39 -1.85 -40.88
N ILE A 798 -12.43 -1.32 -41.52
CA ILE A 798 -12.34 -0.58 -42.78
C ILE A 798 -12.34 0.89 -42.41
N LEU A 799 -11.32 1.62 -42.84
CA LEU A 799 -11.15 3.03 -42.55
C LEU A 799 -11.41 3.83 -43.82
N THR A 800 -12.32 4.80 -43.72
CA THR A 800 -12.61 5.76 -44.79
C THR A 800 -12.16 7.15 -44.39
N LEU A 801 -11.69 7.95 -45.35
CA LEU A 801 -11.31 9.34 -45.07
C LEU A 801 -12.51 10.18 -44.61
N ILE A 802 -12.29 11.03 -43.61
CA ILE A 802 -13.27 12.01 -43.14
C ILE A 802 -13.46 13.09 -44.21
N ASP A 803 -12.36 13.68 -44.69
CA ASP A 803 -12.35 14.56 -45.85
C ASP A 803 -11.99 13.76 -47.11
N LYS A 804 -12.91 13.73 -48.08
CA LYS A 804 -12.72 13.01 -49.35
C LYS A 804 -11.63 13.61 -50.23
N ASN A 805 -11.21 14.85 -49.98
CA ASN A 805 -10.12 15.48 -50.71
C ASN A 805 -8.74 15.11 -50.17
N ASP A 806 -8.71 14.49 -48.98
CA ASP A 806 -7.47 14.09 -48.35
C ASP A 806 -6.82 12.89 -49.05
N LYS A 807 -5.52 12.67 -48.82
CA LYS A 807 -4.78 11.55 -49.40
C LYS A 807 -3.89 10.89 -48.35
N VAL A 808 -4.03 9.57 -48.23
CA VAL A 808 -3.16 8.71 -47.43
C VAL A 808 -2.24 7.93 -48.35
N THR A 809 -0.98 7.80 -47.97
CA THR A 809 0.08 7.16 -48.77
C THR A 809 0.52 5.84 -48.15
N LYS A 810 1.24 5.02 -48.94
CA LYS A 810 1.89 3.81 -48.42
C LYS A 810 2.95 4.11 -47.35
N GLN A 811 3.53 5.30 -47.36
CA GLN A 811 4.50 5.73 -46.35
C GLN A 811 3.82 5.96 -45.01
N ASP A 812 2.62 6.55 -45.00
CA ASP A 812 1.79 6.70 -43.79
C ASP A 812 1.45 5.34 -43.20
N LEU A 813 0.98 4.40 -44.03
CA LEU A 813 0.66 3.04 -43.58
C LEU A 813 1.91 2.29 -43.07
N SER A 814 3.07 2.51 -43.69
CA SER A 814 4.34 1.91 -43.25
C SER A 814 4.72 2.38 -41.86
N PHE A 815 4.47 3.65 -41.53
CA PHE A 815 4.78 4.21 -40.23
C PHE A 815 4.03 3.50 -39.10
N TYR A 816 2.78 3.09 -39.34
CA TYR A 816 1.97 2.38 -38.34
C TYR A 816 2.61 1.07 -37.87
N SER A 817 3.40 0.42 -38.73
CA SER A 817 4.10 -0.83 -38.41
C SER A 817 5.42 -0.67 -37.66
N THR A 818 5.85 0.56 -37.40
CA THR A 818 7.11 0.83 -36.70
C THR A 818 7.01 0.54 -35.19
N GLU A 819 8.14 0.20 -34.57
CA GLU A 819 8.21 0.06 -33.11
C GLU A 819 7.84 1.37 -32.39
N GLN A 820 8.24 2.52 -32.97
CA GLN A 820 7.92 3.84 -32.44
C GLN A 820 6.40 4.09 -32.41
N PHE A 821 5.69 3.83 -33.51
CA PHE A 821 4.23 3.97 -33.55
C PHE A 821 3.55 2.95 -32.62
N THR A 822 4.08 1.74 -32.52
CA THR A 822 3.56 0.71 -31.62
C THR A 822 3.57 1.17 -30.15
N LYS A 823 4.69 1.73 -29.67
CA LYS A 823 4.78 2.30 -28.31
C LYS A 823 3.85 3.50 -28.12
N PHE A 824 3.80 4.41 -29.10
CA PHE A 824 2.89 5.56 -29.11
C PHE A 824 1.43 5.12 -29.01
N TYR A 825 1.01 4.17 -29.84
CA TYR A 825 -0.36 3.70 -29.90
C TYR A 825 -0.74 2.92 -28.63
N ALA A 826 0.19 2.15 -28.04
CA ALA A 826 -0.03 1.55 -26.73
C ALA A 826 -0.37 2.62 -25.68
N VAL A 827 0.39 3.73 -25.62
CA VAL A 827 0.09 4.86 -24.73
C VAL A 827 -1.24 5.53 -25.07
N ALA A 828 -1.54 5.77 -26.36
CA ALA A 828 -2.81 6.31 -26.83
C ALA A 828 -4.03 5.49 -26.37
N ARG A 829 -3.83 4.18 -26.20
CA ARG A 829 -4.83 3.22 -25.70
C ARG A 829 -4.78 3.01 -24.19
N ASN A 830 -4.05 3.88 -23.48
CA ASN A 830 -3.79 3.80 -22.05
C ASN A 830 -3.22 2.46 -21.62
N LEU A 831 -2.26 2.00 -22.39
CA LEU A 831 -1.63 0.69 -22.37
C LEU A 831 -2.57 -0.47 -22.64
N GLY A 832 -3.84 -0.47 -22.21
CA GLY A 832 -4.87 -1.50 -22.45
C GLY A 832 -4.36 -2.95 -22.35
N THR A 833 -5.19 -3.96 -22.42
CA THR A 833 -4.69 -5.33 -22.67
C THR A 833 -5.75 -6.15 -23.35
N ARG A 834 -7.00 -5.87 -22.99
CA ARG A 834 -8.14 -6.17 -23.83
C ARG A 834 -8.21 -5.15 -24.93
N SER A 835 -7.93 -5.65 -26.11
CA SER A 835 -8.07 -4.88 -27.30
C SER A 835 -9.54 -4.45 -27.43
N LEU A 836 -9.80 -3.15 -27.39
CA LEU A 836 -11.08 -2.63 -27.85
C LEU A 836 -11.03 -2.71 -29.38
N ASN A 837 -12.19 -2.98 -29.99
CA ASN A 837 -12.33 -2.87 -31.43
C ASN A 837 -11.88 -1.48 -31.89
N ILE A 838 -11.37 -1.37 -33.11
CA ILE A 838 -11.10 -0.06 -33.68
C ILE A 838 -12.43 0.69 -33.81
N ASP A 839 -12.56 1.75 -33.02
CA ASP A 839 -13.64 2.74 -33.02
C ASP A 839 -13.08 4.12 -33.39
N ASN A 840 -13.96 5.12 -33.47
CA ASN A 840 -13.57 6.47 -33.87
C ASN A 840 -12.58 7.15 -32.90
N ASN A 841 -12.62 6.84 -31.59
CA ASN A 841 -11.62 7.39 -30.66
C ASN A 841 -10.25 6.73 -30.85
N SER A 842 -10.23 5.44 -31.17
CA SER A 842 -8.98 4.71 -31.42
C SER A 842 -8.34 5.04 -32.76
N VAL A 843 -9.16 5.23 -33.80
CA VAL A 843 -8.68 5.48 -35.16
C VAL A 843 -8.13 6.91 -35.30
N PHE A 844 -8.58 7.83 -34.45
CA PHE A 844 -8.07 9.20 -34.38
C PHE A 844 -6.53 9.28 -34.42
N PHE A 845 -5.86 8.33 -33.73
CA PHE A 845 -4.41 8.28 -33.61
C PHE A 845 -3.69 7.73 -34.86
N PHE A 846 -4.42 7.17 -35.83
CA PHE A 846 -3.89 6.80 -37.14
C PHE A 846 -3.97 8.01 -38.05
N GLY A 847 -2.92 8.83 -38.01
CA GLY A 847 -2.80 10.05 -38.80
C GLY A 847 -1.90 9.92 -40.02
N LYS A 848 -1.82 10.97 -40.83
CA LYS A 848 -0.79 11.11 -41.88
C LYS A 848 0.48 11.72 -41.30
N LEU A 849 1.63 11.42 -41.89
CA LEU A 849 2.87 12.11 -41.56
C LEU A 849 2.84 13.56 -42.07
N LYS A 850 3.30 14.50 -41.23
CA LYS A 850 3.45 15.92 -41.58
C LYS A 850 4.66 16.20 -42.45
#